data_AF-A0A919CL79-F1
#
_entry.id   AF-A0A919CL79-F1
#
_cell.length_a   1.000
_cell.length_b   1.000
_cell.length_c   1.000
_cell.angle_alpha   90.00
_cell.angle_beta   90.00
_cell.angle_gamma   90.00
#
_symmetry.space_group_name_H-M   'P 1'
#
loop_
_entity.id
_entity.type
_entity.pdbx_description
1 polymer ?
#
loop_
_entity_poly.entity_id
_entity_poly.type
_entity_poly.pdbx_seq_one_letter_code
_entity_poly.pdbx_strand_id
1 'polypeptide(L)'
;MTTDTERAVSAQRMADAAVRDPQLRPPDRPRLVRGLVTRTVPGALLVHGGPERVVLRGRSATRLVPAALDLLDGTRDTGALADELGVSEQSAAAVVALLRSKGIIEDRYTGPAPKAGDDVVEALSRRVDRTRVRSSGEEAALALELTPVRITAGEDSLVGGDLAAALRRAGARDVAVSGPSDTRARAADTLVVTLGSGSEVDRALAEASREGRLALPLRCDGISLTVGPLVRADLPCGRCATEAVGEALEAAGPEAGAGAGPRAEGPLLRAAEALAVAQVVGVLTRSSPLRTVRRLLRVRLEGWSESEVVAPARPGCRQCLPDPSGSDPRPLLLEEQLAFPPSDLVDPREHQGHYAPANVALQGSQRSLPVGERLRVDPGPLVPGRPLGEALAEIALRTVGVRSSGEGGVRRWSPTGGNIGSPQLDLVVPPGTGGLQEGVWAVDPFGGELVRRSARAPNLPGVSEDEAALVFTGGMRRMGEKYGANAYRLVHLDSGVARAQAMLVAHSLGLGVRPLLGWDDTATGAAVGARVDQEPVTGVLAVSERPGTGGGGDPLPAPPRPGPEEHGSPGLMLGSVLETVREAGAGRVRLGARGAGTGALDGATVPAPGGLEPLLRVRRSVREWSDRPVSASDAGSVLRAARAGSRSLAGPGEERVSSVLLAMRAEGTEPGAYTLGEGGLEQIKPLAPDALTGAVLQPEYAGAPLLLLALLPLSSESGDDAVHTYRHLLGEAGASLYTGWLHGCALGLAGGIFAGVLPTFSAALCDAHPGRARPVLGLALGHTQDR
;
A
#
# COMPACT_ATOMS: atom_id res chain seq x y z
N MET A 1 9.71 20.01 24.30
CA MET A 1 10.95 19.21 24.25
C MET A 1 10.59 17.76 24.51
N THR A 2 10.18 17.03 23.48
CA THR A 2 10.07 15.56 23.53
C THR A 2 11.49 15.00 23.43
N THR A 3 11.86 14.14 24.36
CA THR A 3 13.19 13.56 24.44
C THR A 3 13.47 12.70 23.20
N ASP A 4 14.52 13.07 22.47
CA ASP A 4 15.06 12.45 21.26
C ASP A 4 15.42 10.94 21.41
N THR A 5 15.28 10.39 22.62
CA THR A 5 15.56 9.00 22.99
C THR A 5 14.52 8.00 22.47
N GLU A 6 13.27 8.41 22.23
CA GLU A 6 12.20 7.50 21.77
C GLU A 6 12.31 7.08 20.28
N ARG A 7 13.22 7.70 19.52
CA ARG A 7 13.40 7.43 18.07
C ARG A 7 14.62 6.58 17.73
N ALA A 8 15.36 6.06 18.72
CA ALA A 8 16.58 5.29 18.46
C ALA A 8 16.28 3.80 18.19
N VAL A 9 16.73 3.28 17.04
CA VAL A 9 16.79 1.83 16.77
C VAL A 9 18.09 1.28 17.34
N SER A 10 18.03 0.21 18.12
CA SER A 10 19.24 -0.47 18.60
C SER A 10 19.83 -1.39 17.53
N ALA A 11 21.16 -1.59 17.57
CA ALA A 11 21.86 -2.50 16.66
C ALA A 11 21.29 -3.93 16.71
N GLN A 12 20.99 -4.43 17.91
CA GLN A 12 20.43 -5.76 18.11
C GLN A 12 19.07 -5.93 17.42
N ARG A 13 18.17 -4.93 17.51
CA ARG A 13 16.88 -4.98 16.83
C ARG A 13 17.03 -5.07 15.30
N MET A 14 18.05 -4.44 14.74
CA MET A 14 18.34 -4.55 13.29
C MET A 14 18.96 -5.88 12.93
N ALA A 15 19.83 -6.44 13.77
CA ALA A 15 20.34 -7.80 13.58
C ALA A 15 19.19 -8.82 13.53
N ASP A 16 18.29 -8.75 14.52
CA ASP A 16 17.15 -9.66 14.63
C ASP A 16 16.19 -9.51 13.44
N ALA A 17 16.02 -8.29 12.92
CA ALA A 17 15.23 -8.03 11.74
C ALA A 17 15.89 -8.59 10.47
N ALA A 18 17.19 -8.37 10.29
CA ALA A 18 17.96 -8.85 9.15
C ALA A 18 18.01 -10.38 9.04
N VAL A 19 17.94 -11.10 10.17
CA VAL A 19 17.85 -12.57 10.18
C VAL A 19 16.50 -13.07 9.65
N ARG A 20 15.41 -12.32 9.91
CA ARG A 20 14.04 -12.73 9.58
C ARG A 20 13.52 -12.16 8.26
N ASP A 21 14.21 -11.17 7.73
CA ASP A 21 13.75 -10.38 6.60
C ASP A 21 14.84 -10.32 5.52
N PRO A 22 14.69 -11.10 4.43
CA PRO A 22 15.68 -11.14 3.35
C PRO A 22 15.98 -9.76 2.75
N GLN A 23 15.01 -8.84 2.74
CA GLN A 23 15.18 -7.48 2.21
C GLN A 23 16.01 -6.57 3.13
N LEU A 24 16.30 -7.00 4.36
CA LEU A 24 17.19 -6.31 5.31
C LEU A 24 18.55 -6.99 5.49
N ARG A 25 18.83 -8.06 4.74
CA ARG A 25 20.10 -8.79 4.85
C ARG A 25 21.28 -7.84 4.55
N PRO A 26 22.30 -7.80 5.44
CA PRO A 26 23.49 -6.99 5.19
C PRO A 26 24.34 -7.58 4.05
N PRO A 27 25.23 -6.76 3.46
CA PRO A 27 26.26 -7.24 2.54
C PRO A 27 27.08 -8.39 3.14
N ASP A 28 27.35 -9.43 2.35
CA ASP A 28 28.22 -10.54 2.79
C ASP A 28 29.65 -10.05 3.01
N ARG A 29 30.10 -9.07 2.20
CA ARG A 29 31.39 -8.39 2.33
C ARG A 29 31.21 -6.86 2.30
N PRO A 30 30.94 -6.23 3.45
CA PRO A 30 30.55 -4.83 3.51
C PRO A 30 31.73 -3.89 3.24
N ARG A 31 31.47 -2.84 2.48
CA ARG A 31 32.40 -1.73 2.22
C ARG A 31 31.78 -0.41 2.68
N LEU A 32 32.60 0.50 3.18
CA LEU A 32 32.20 1.87 3.47
C LEU A 32 31.77 2.58 2.17
N VAL A 33 30.63 3.26 2.22
CA VAL A 33 30.20 4.14 1.13
C VAL A 33 31.26 5.20 0.87
N ARG A 34 31.57 5.45 -0.40
CA ARG A 34 32.65 6.36 -0.80
C ARG A 34 32.30 7.81 -0.48
N GLY A 35 33.32 8.60 -0.10
CA GLY A 35 33.17 10.03 0.15
C GLY A 35 32.37 10.40 1.41
N LEU A 36 32.09 9.44 2.30
CA LEU A 36 31.55 9.75 3.62
C LEU A 36 32.58 10.44 4.51
N VAL A 37 32.12 11.39 5.31
CA VAL A 37 32.91 12.07 6.34
C VAL A 37 32.40 11.65 7.70
N THR A 38 33.28 11.12 8.54
CA THR A 38 32.95 10.68 9.90
C THR A 38 33.67 11.55 10.93
N ARG A 39 32.99 11.85 12.05
CA ARG A 39 33.57 12.63 13.14
C ARG A 39 33.02 12.18 14.49
N THR A 40 33.91 11.71 15.36
CA THR A 40 33.57 11.42 16.75
C THR A 40 33.40 12.73 17.53
N VAL A 41 32.30 12.84 18.25
CA VAL A 41 31.98 13.94 19.17
C VAL A 41 31.66 13.37 20.55
N PRO A 42 31.63 14.16 21.63
CA PRO A 42 31.31 13.64 22.96
C PRO A 42 29.98 12.85 22.97
N GLY A 43 30.08 11.54 23.22
CA GLY A 43 28.93 10.62 23.32
C GLY A 43 28.32 10.13 21.99
N ALA A 44 28.86 10.54 20.83
CA ALA A 44 28.30 10.16 19.53
C ALA A 44 29.33 10.11 18.39
N LEU A 45 28.96 9.43 17.31
CA LEU A 45 29.62 9.47 16.00
C LEU A 45 28.70 10.13 14.99
N LEU A 46 29.20 11.18 14.32
CA LEU A 46 28.53 11.85 13.22
C LEU A 46 29.03 11.29 11.90
N VAL A 47 28.11 10.99 10.99
CA VAL A 47 28.41 10.60 9.60
C VAL A 47 27.66 11.53 8.65
N HIS A 48 28.39 12.10 7.70
CA HIS A 48 27.88 13.06 6.71
C HIS A 48 28.33 12.67 5.30
N GLY A 49 27.60 13.12 4.28
CA GLY A 49 27.92 12.87 2.87
C GLY A 49 27.05 11.81 2.20
N GLY A 50 26.30 11.03 2.99
CA GLY A 50 25.24 10.15 2.50
C GLY A 50 23.90 10.87 2.31
N PRO A 51 22.81 10.13 2.03
CA PRO A 51 21.48 10.70 1.76
C PRO A 51 20.92 11.49 2.94
N GLU A 52 21.25 11.05 4.15
CA GLU A 52 20.88 11.68 5.40
C GLU A 52 22.12 11.79 6.30
N ARG A 53 22.14 12.84 7.13
CA ARG A 53 23.13 12.94 8.20
C ARG A 53 22.77 11.96 9.31
N VAL A 54 23.70 11.09 9.67
CA VAL A 54 23.49 10.06 10.69
C VAL A 54 24.22 10.43 11.97
N VAL A 55 23.54 10.26 13.10
CA VAL A 55 24.10 10.41 14.45
C VAL A 55 23.95 9.08 15.18
N LEU A 56 25.05 8.41 15.46
CA LEU A 56 25.09 7.19 16.27
C LEU A 56 25.48 7.54 17.70
N ARG A 57 24.69 7.16 18.70
CA ARG A 57 24.95 7.47 20.12
C ARG A 57 25.29 6.21 20.91
N GLY A 58 26.03 6.39 22.01
CA GLY A 58 26.35 5.33 22.96
C GLY A 58 27.79 4.82 22.86
N ARG A 59 28.19 3.97 23.81
CA ARG A 59 29.59 3.51 23.97
C ARG A 59 30.11 2.77 22.73
N SER A 60 29.30 1.90 22.13
CA SER A 60 29.69 1.19 20.91
C SER A 60 29.85 2.14 19.73
N ALA A 61 29.02 3.19 19.64
CA ALA A 61 29.11 4.20 18.58
C ALA A 61 30.39 5.05 18.66
N THR A 62 30.97 5.26 19.85
CA THR A 62 32.20 6.06 20.02
C THR A 62 33.48 5.23 20.07
N ARG A 63 33.39 3.89 20.11
CA ARG A 63 34.55 2.99 20.20
C ARG A 63 34.55 1.92 19.11
N LEU A 64 33.56 1.02 19.14
CA LEU A 64 33.49 -0.14 18.25
C LEU A 64 33.21 0.27 16.80
N VAL A 65 32.24 1.17 16.58
CA VAL A 65 31.88 1.58 15.22
C VAL A 65 33.05 2.26 14.50
N PRO A 66 33.76 3.26 15.07
CA PRO A 66 34.92 3.86 14.42
C PRO A 66 35.99 2.83 14.03
N ALA A 67 36.32 1.91 14.93
CA ALA A 67 37.28 0.83 14.63
C ALA A 67 36.79 -0.09 13.50
N ALA A 68 35.49 -0.39 13.46
CA ALA A 68 34.90 -1.16 12.38
C ALA A 68 34.98 -0.41 11.03
N LEU A 69 34.76 0.91 11.01
CA LEU A 69 34.77 1.69 9.76
C LEU A 69 36.10 1.57 9.00
N ASP A 70 37.23 1.50 9.71
CA ASP A 70 38.56 1.36 9.11
C ASP A 70 38.78 -0.02 8.44
N LEU A 71 37.96 -1.01 8.79
CA LEU A 71 38.04 -2.40 8.28
C LEU A 71 37.03 -2.70 7.16
N LEU A 72 36.07 -1.79 6.91
CA LEU A 72 35.00 -1.95 5.92
C LEU A 72 35.49 -1.59 4.52
N ASP A 73 36.42 -2.38 3.98
CA ASP A 73 36.98 -2.22 2.64
C ASP A 73 36.39 -3.21 1.61
N GLY A 74 35.44 -4.06 2.03
CA GLY A 74 34.82 -5.09 1.20
C GLY A 74 35.64 -6.38 1.05
N THR A 75 36.79 -6.51 1.73
CA THR A 75 37.61 -7.73 1.67
C THR A 75 37.21 -8.77 2.71
N ARG A 76 36.58 -8.34 3.80
CA ARG A 76 36.20 -9.14 4.98
C ARG A 76 34.70 -9.43 5.01
N ASP A 77 34.34 -10.60 5.51
CA ASP A 77 32.97 -10.92 5.91
C ASP A 77 32.73 -10.59 7.40
N THR A 78 31.52 -10.85 7.89
CA THR A 78 31.14 -10.54 9.27
C THR A 78 31.96 -11.33 10.31
N GLY A 79 32.36 -12.56 10.00
CA GLY A 79 33.19 -13.39 10.88
C GLY A 79 34.61 -12.85 10.99
N ALA A 80 35.24 -12.55 9.85
CA ALA A 80 36.57 -11.94 9.82
C ALA A 80 36.60 -10.56 10.51
N LEU A 81 35.54 -9.76 10.37
CA LEU A 81 35.38 -8.51 11.10
C LEU A 81 35.31 -8.72 12.62
N ALA A 82 34.62 -9.78 13.07
CA ALA A 82 34.50 -10.09 14.49
C ALA A 82 35.85 -10.45 15.10
N ASP A 83 36.63 -11.28 14.41
CA ASP A 83 37.97 -11.70 14.83
C ASP A 83 38.92 -10.50 14.96
N GLU A 84 38.96 -9.62 13.97
CA GLU A 84 39.87 -8.46 13.95
C GLU A 84 39.46 -7.36 14.94
N LEU A 85 38.15 -7.20 15.20
CA LEU A 85 37.65 -6.30 16.22
C LEU A 85 37.72 -6.88 17.64
N GLY A 86 37.99 -8.18 17.80
CA GLY A 86 37.99 -8.88 19.09
C GLY A 86 36.61 -8.91 19.76
N VAL A 87 35.54 -9.07 18.98
CA VAL A 87 34.14 -9.13 19.46
C VAL A 87 33.45 -10.42 19.02
N SER A 88 32.27 -10.70 19.57
CA SER A 88 31.47 -11.83 19.07
C SER A 88 30.93 -11.57 17.66
N GLU A 89 30.76 -12.63 16.87
CA GLU A 89 30.15 -12.56 15.54
C GLU A 89 28.76 -11.91 15.59
N GLN A 90 27.97 -12.19 16.63
CA GLN A 90 26.68 -11.54 16.86
C GLN A 90 26.81 -10.02 17.02
N SER A 91 27.85 -9.54 17.72
CA SER A 91 28.10 -8.11 17.90
C SER A 91 28.53 -7.45 16.60
N ALA A 92 29.40 -8.11 15.83
CA ALA A 92 29.81 -7.64 14.50
C ALA A 92 28.60 -7.58 13.55
N ALA A 93 27.79 -8.64 13.50
CA ALA A 93 26.56 -8.70 12.70
C ALA A 93 25.59 -7.57 13.07
N ALA A 94 25.43 -7.26 14.36
CA ALA A 94 24.59 -6.14 14.80
C ALA A 94 25.13 -4.78 14.36
N VAL A 95 26.45 -4.58 14.38
CA VAL A 95 27.08 -3.36 13.84
C VAL A 95 26.86 -3.26 12.34
N VAL A 96 27.13 -4.32 11.58
CA VAL A 96 26.95 -4.33 10.12
C VAL A 96 25.48 -4.08 9.75
N ALA A 97 24.52 -4.75 10.40
CA ALA A 97 23.09 -4.53 10.18
C ALA A 97 22.66 -3.09 10.49
N LEU A 98 23.18 -2.49 11.59
CA LEU A 98 22.94 -1.09 11.91
C LEU A 98 23.50 -0.17 10.82
N LEU A 99 24.76 -0.34 10.41
CA LEU A 99 25.40 0.49 9.39
C LEU A 99 24.68 0.38 8.04
N ARG A 100 24.24 -0.81 7.65
CA ARG A 100 23.41 -1.02 6.44
C ARG A 100 22.10 -0.26 6.55
N SER A 101 21.40 -0.38 7.68
CA SER A 101 20.14 0.35 7.93
C SER A 101 20.28 1.87 7.85
N LYS A 102 21.51 2.39 8.03
CA LYS A 102 21.83 3.82 7.98
C LYS A 102 22.49 4.27 6.67
N GLY A 103 22.65 3.37 5.69
CA GLY A 103 23.26 3.71 4.41
C GLY A 103 24.74 4.05 4.47
N ILE A 104 25.44 3.56 5.50
CA ILE A 104 26.87 3.83 5.70
C ILE A 104 27.72 2.83 4.93
N ILE A 105 27.16 1.64 4.63
CA ILE A 105 27.83 0.57 3.91
C ILE A 105 27.06 0.13 2.66
N GLU A 106 27.82 -0.35 1.69
CA GLU A 106 27.38 -0.91 0.42
C GLU A 106 28.09 -2.24 0.15
N ASP A 107 27.68 -2.95 -0.90
CA ASP A 107 28.29 -4.21 -1.30
C ASP A 107 29.61 -3.98 -2.03
N ARG A 108 30.53 -4.95 -1.94
CA ARG A 108 31.71 -4.96 -2.80
C ARG A 108 31.30 -5.27 -4.25
N TYR A 109 31.65 -4.37 -5.15
CA TYR A 109 31.54 -4.63 -6.58
C TYR A 109 32.65 -5.56 -7.08
N THR A 110 32.28 -6.60 -7.83
CA THR A 110 33.22 -7.62 -8.36
C THR A 110 33.21 -7.74 -9.88
N GLY A 111 32.42 -6.94 -10.58
CA GLY A 111 32.35 -6.98 -12.05
C GLY A 111 33.40 -6.08 -12.73
N PRO A 112 33.27 -5.84 -14.04
CA PRO A 112 34.18 -4.97 -14.80
C PRO A 112 34.20 -3.56 -14.24
N ALA A 113 35.39 -2.96 -14.08
CA ALA A 113 35.51 -1.60 -13.58
C ALA A 113 34.76 -0.59 -14.49
N PRO A 114 33.96 0.33 -13.92
CA PRO A 114 33.36 1.41 -14.69
C PRO A 114 34.46 2.27 -15.32
N LYS A 115 34.17 2.80 -16.50
CA LYS A 115 35.05 3.75 -17.18
C LYS A 115 34.68 5.21 -16.87
N ALA A 116 33.59 5.45 -16.14
CA ALA A 116 33.23 6.74 -15.58
C ALA A 116 34.33 7.26 -14.64
N GLY A 117 34.39 8.58 -14.45
CA GLY A 117 35.34 9.20 -13.52
C GLY A 117 35.12 8.74 -12.08
N ASP A 118 36.19 8.78 -11.28
CA ASP A 118 36.15 8.36 -9.88
C ASP A 118 35.19 9.21 -9.04
N ASP A 119 35.07 10.49 -9.39
CA ASP A 119 34.13 11.46 -8.83
C ASP A 119 32.67 11.09 -9.10
N VAL A 120 32.36 10.57 -10.29
CA VAL A 120 31.03 10.07 -10.64
C VAL A 120 30.68 8.83 -9.82
N VAL A 121 31.62 7.87 -9.73
CA VAL A 121 31.42 6.64 -8.93
C VAL A 121 31.22 6.99 -7.45
N GLU A 122 32.01 7.91 -6.91
CA GLU A 122 31.84 8.40 -5.54
C GLU A 122 30.46 9.07 -5.33
N ALA A 123 30.05 9.95 -6.25
CA ALA A 123 28.76 10.62 -6.17
C ALA A 123 27.57 9.64 -6.21
N LEU A 124 27.69 8.56 -6.99
CA LEU A 124 26.69 7.50 -7.07
C LEU A 124 26.69 6.60 -5.83
N SER A 125 27.88 6.22 -5.32
CA SER A 125 28.03 5.46 -4.07
C SER A 125 27.32 6.14 -2.90
N ARG A 126 27.43 7.47 -2.78
CA ARG A 126 26.69 8.26 -1.76
C ARG A 126 25.16 8.18 -1.87
N ARG A 127 24.62 7.66 -2.97
CA ARG A 127 23.19 7.69 -3.33
C ARG A 127 22.56 6.32 -3.52
N VAL A 128 23.30 5.25 -3.77
CA VAL A 128 22.72 3.92 -4.04
C VAL A 128 21.80 3.43 -2.92
N ASP A 129 22.09 3.79 -1.67
CA ASP A 129 21.24 3.43 -0.53
C ASP A 129 19.86 4.11 -0.53
N ARG A 130 19.64 5.17 -1.32
CA ARG A 130 18.32 5.81 -1.45
C ARG A 130 17.26 4.87 -2.00
N THR A 131 17.64 3.92 -2.85
CA THR A 131 16.73 2.94 -3.47
C THR A 131 17.13 1.51 -3.15
N ARG A 132 18.43 1.21 -3.02
CA ARG A 132 19.03 -0.13 -2.95
C ARG A 132 18.74 -1.03 -4.16
N VAL A 133 18.38 -0.44 -5.29
CA VAL A 133 18.28 -1.17 -6.56
C VAL A 133 19.67 -1.60 -7.05
N ARG A 134 20.67 -0.75 -6.79
CA ARG A 134 22.08 -1.04 -7.05
C ARG A 134 22.79 -1.32 -5.75
N SER A 135 23.69 -2.29 -5.79
CA SER A 135 24.47 -2.78 -4.66
C SER A 135 25.64 -1.86 -4.30
N SER A 136 26.14 -1.10 -5.29
CA SER A 136 27.34 -0.25 -5.18
C SER A 136 27.33 0.92 -6.18
N GLY A 137 28.13 1.95 -5.90
CA GLY A 137 28.34 3.08 -6.83
C GLY A 137 28.89 2.68 -8.21
N GLU A 138 29.75 1.65 -8.27
CA GLU A 138 30.30 1.10 -9.51
C GLU A 138 29.23 0.44 -10.38
N GLU A 139 28.34 -0.35 -9.76
CA GLU A 139 27.21 -0.95 -10.48
C GLU A 139 26.27 0.14 -11.04
N ALA A 140 26.02 1.19 -10.25
CA ALA A 140 25.25 2.34 -10.72
C ALA A 140 25.93 3.08 -11.87
N ALA A 141 27.26 3.25 -11.83
CA ALA A 141 28.03 3.88 -12.90
C ALA A 141 27.98 3.05 -14.19
N LEU A 142 28.04 1.71 -14.09
CA LEU A 142 27.90 0.84 -15.25
C LEU A 142 26.50 0.86 -15.85
N ALA A 143 25.46 0.92 -15.02
CA ALA A 143 24.10 1.12 -15.54
C ALA A 143 24.02 2.42 -16.36
N LEU A 144 24.63 3.52 -15.89
CA LEU A 144 24.71 4.77 -16.64
C LEU A 144 25.48 4.62 -17.97
N GLU A 145 26.58 3.87 -17.97
CA GLU A 145 27.41 3.66 -19.15
C GLU A 145 26.77 2.75 -20.20
N LEU A 146 26.05 1.72 -19.78
CA LEU A 146 25.55 0.64 -20.62
C LEU A 146 24.14 0.89 -21.16
N THR A 147 23.33 1.70 -20.49
CA THR A 147 21.95 1.97 -20.93
C THR A 147 21.92 3.05 -22.01
N PRO A 148 21.43 2.75 -23.23
CA PRO A 148 21.31 3.75 -24.29
C PRO A 148 20.26 4.82 -23.94
N VAL A 149 20.55 6.07 -24.30
CA VAL A 149 19.65 7.21 -24.12
C VAL A 149 19.33 7.83 -25.46
N ARG A 150 18.04 7.95 -25.77
CA ARG A 150 17.54 8.60 -26.99
C ARG A 150 16.83 9.88 -26.65
N ILE A 151 17.33 11.01 -27.16
CA ILE A 151 16.75 12.33 -26.91
C ILE A 151 15.97 12.79 -28.13
N THR A 152 14.70 13.13 -27.94
CA THR A 152 13.83 13.75 -28.97
C THR A 152 13.43 15.14 -28.49
N ALA A 153 13.79 16.18 -29.23
CA ALA A 153 13.46 17.56 -28.89
C ALA A 153 12.33 18.09 -29.77
N GLY A 154 11.31 18.68 -29.14
CA GLY A 154 10.24 19.41 -29.78
C GLY A 154 10.64 20.86 -30.13
N GLU A 155 9.74 21.55 -30.83
CA GLU A 155 9.97 22.87 -31.42
C GLU A 155 10.20 23.97 -30.36
N ASP A 156 9.63 23.81 -29.17
CA ASP A 156 9.71 24.75 -28.05
C ASP A 156 10.80 24.40 -27.01
N SER A 157 11.69 23.45 -27.33
CA SER A 157 12.72 22.99 -26.39
C SER A 157 13.75 24.08 -26.06
N LEU A 158 13.74 24.56 -24.81
CA LEU A 158 14.71 25.55 -24.33
C LEU A 158 16.00 24.93 -23.75
N VAL A 159 15.97 23.66 -23.33
CA VAL A 159 17.10 22.96 -22.67
C VAL A 159 17.87 22.06 -23.66
N GLY A 160 17.54 22.14 -24.95
CA GLY A 160 17.85 21.10 -25.94
C GLY A 160 19.28 21.01 -26.50
N GLY A 161 20.07 22.08 -26.45
CA GLY A 161 21.37 22.11 -27.13
C GLY A 161 22.45 21.19 -26.52
N ASP A 162 22.52 21.12 -25.18
CA ASP A 162 23.67 20.56 -24.47
C ASP A 162 23.36 19.39 -23.52
N LEU A 163 22.08 18.98 -23.37
CA LEU A 163 21.71 17.88 -22.47
C LEU A 163 22.47 16.58 -22.81
N ALA A 164 22.62 16.26 -24.11
CA ALA A 164 23.38 15.10 -24.55
C ALA A 164 24.86 15.17 -24.14
N ALA A 165 25.46 16.36 -24.25
CA ALA A 165 26.84 16.58 -23.84
C ALA A 165 26.98 16.50 -22.31
N ALA A 166 26.03 17.05 -21.57
CA ALA A 166 26.01 16.99 -20.11
C ALA A 166 25.84 15.55 -19.59
N LEU A 167 24.98 14.74 -20.22
CA LEU A 167 24.86 13.31 -19.90
C LEU A 167 26.15 12.55 -20.17
N ARG A 168 26.85 12.86 -21.28
CA ARG A 168 28.16 12.27 -21.56
C ARG A 168 29.21 12.66 -20.53
N ARG A 169 29.22 13.92 -20.08
CA ARG A 169 30.08 14.36 -18.97
C ARG A 169 29.72 13.67 -17.64
N ALA A 170 28.44 13.37 -17.42
CA ALA A 170 27.98 12.64 -16.25
C ALA A 170 28.32 11.14 -16.27
N GLY A 171 28.80 10.61 -17.41
CA GLY A 171 29.24 9.22 -17.55
C GLY A 171 28.44 8.36 -18.53
N ALA A 172 27.35 8.87 -19.12
CA ALA A 172 26.59 8.13 -20.13
C ALA A 172 27.39 7.98 -21.43
N ARG A 173 27.46 6.77 -22.00
CA ARG A 173 28.28 6.53 -23.20
C ARG A 173 27.47 6.53 -24.50
N ASP A 174 26.33 5.86 -24.49
CA ASP A 174 25.45 5.76 -25.66
C ASP A 174 24.31 6.76 -25.54
N VAL A 175 24.57 7.99 -25.96
CA VAL A 175 23.57 9.06 -25.99
C VAL A 175 23.41 9.51 -27.44
N ALA A 176 22.20 9.40 -27.98
CA ALA A 176 21.91 9.78 -29.34
C ALA A 176 20.75 10.79 -29.38
N VAL A 177 20.86 11.81 -30.22
CA VAL A 177 19.78 12.78 -30.47
C VAL A 177 19.05 12.33 -31.74
N SER A 178 17.76 12.03 -31.61
CA SER A 178 16.88 11.62 -32.70
C SER A 178 16.36 12.84 -33.45
N GLY A 179 16.45 12.80 -34.79
CA GLY A 179 15.50 13.51 -35.64
C GLY A 179 14.26 12.65 -35.93
N PRO A 180 13.22 13.21 -36.57
CA PRO A 180 11.90 12.59 -36.80
C PRO A 180 11.88 11.24 -37.55
N SER A 181 12.99 10.82 -38.16
CA SER A 181 13.10 9.62 -39.02
C SER A 181 14.18 8.62 -38.61
N ASP A 182 14.89 8.85 -37.50
CA ASP A 182 16.07 8.04 -37.18
C ASP A 182 15.70 6.75 -36.42
N THR A 183 15.70 5.64 -37.18
CA THR A 183 15.32 4.28 -36.78
C THR A 183 16.45 3.44 -36.17
N ARG A 184 17.65 4.01 -35.95
CA ARG A 184 18.81 3.26 -35.46
C ARG A 184 18.61 2.70 -34.04
N ALA A 185 19.02 1.44 -33.88
CA ALA A 185 19.08 0.61 -32.66
C ALA A 185 17.91 0.76 -31.66
N ARG A 186 16.85 -0.03 -31.90
CA ARG A 186 15.70 -0.22 -30.99
C ARG A 186 16.00 -1.25 -29.89
N ALA A 187 17.05 -1.03 -29.10
CA ALA A 187 17.27 -1.87 -27.94
C ALA A 187 16.08 -1.73 -26.97
N ALA A 188 15.61 -2.85 -26.42
CA ALA A 188 14.45 -2.88 -25.52
C ALA A 188 14.69 -2.01 -24.26
N ASP A 189 15.95 -1.85 -23.86
CA ASP A 189 16.34 -1.17 -22.62
C ASP A 189 16.67 0.32 -22.82
N THR A 190 16.45 0.88 -24.01
CA THR A 190 16.73 2.30 -24.30
C THR A 190 15.80 3.23 -23.53
N LEU A 191 16.36 4.17 -22.76
CA LEU A 191 15.60 5.28 -22.17
C LEU A 191 15.31 6.36 -23.22
N VAL A 192 14.04 6.70 -23.41
CA VAL A 192 13.63 7.81 -24.27
C VAL A 192 13.45 9.07 -23.43
N VAL A 193 14.13 10.14 -23.77
CA VAL A 193 13.99 11.45 -23.13
C VAL A 193 13.37 12.40 -24.14
N THR A 194 12.23 13.00 -23.80
CA THR A 194 11.60 13.99 -24.69
C THR A 194 11.72 15.38 -24.09
N LEU A 195 12.03 16.38 -24.92
CA LEU A 195 12.21 17.77 -24.49
C LEU A 195 11.16 18.65 -25.16
N GLY A 196 10.42 19.44 -24.39
CA GLY A 196 9.40 20.34 -24.92
C GLY A 196 8.10 19.61 -25.30
N SER A 197 7.45 20.05 -26.36
CA SER A 197 6.17 19.56 -26.86
C SER A 197 6.09 19.56 -28.39
N GLY A 198 5.01 19.00 -28.92
CA GLY A 198 4.75 18.92 -30.35
C GLY A 198 4.68 17.48 -30.87
N SER A 199 4.34 17.34 -32.16
CA SER A 199 4.00 16.04 -32.75
C SER A 199 5.14 15.01 -32.71
N GLU A 200 6.40 15.45 -32.71
CA GLU A 200 7.55 14.56 -32.60
C GLU A 200 7.70 13.98 -31.18
N VAL A 201 7.47 14.80 -30.16
CA VAL A 201 7.46 14.37 -28.76
C VAL A 201 6.33 13.38 -28.53
N ASP A 202 5.12 13.69 -29.00
CA ASP A 202 3.96 12.79 -28.85
C ASP A 202 4.19 11.44 -29.54
N ARG A 203 4.80 11.45 -30.74
CA ARG A 203 5.16 10.22 -31.47
C ARG A 203 6.19 9.40 -30.69
N ALA A 204 7.25 10.03 -30.18
CA ALA A 204 8.28 9.35 -29.41
C ALA A 204 7.72 8.71 -28.13
N LEU A 205 6.83 9.40 -27.41
CA LEU A 205 6.15 8.86 -26.22
C LEU A 205 5.21 7.71 -26.57
N ALA A 206 4.45 7.81 -27.67
CA ALA A 206 3.57 6.75 -28.13
C ALA A 206 4.35 5.50 -28.56
N GLU A 207 5.47 5.68 -29.28
CA GLU A 207 6.36 4.58 -29.68
C GLU A 207 7.01 3.91 -28.48
N ALA A 208 7.54 4.68 -27.53
CA ALA A 208 8.13 4.14 -26.31
C ALA A 208 7.12 3.31 -25.52
N SER A 209 5.91 3.84 -25.31
CA SER A 209 4.82 3.14 -24.64
C SER A 209 4.45 1.83 -25.35
N ARG A 210 4.30 1.85 -26.68
CA ARG A 210 3.97 0.67 -27.49
C ARG A 210 5.08 -0.40 -27.46
N GLU A 211 6.33 0.01 -27.38
CA GLU A 211 7.50 -0.88 -27.37
C GLU A 211 7.91 -1.31 -25.95
N GLY A 212 7.19 -0.88 -24.92
CA GLY A 212 7.54 -1.16 -23.53
C GLY A 212 8.79 -0.44 -23.03
N ARG A 213 9.31 0.53 -23.78
CA ARG A 213 10.48 1.34 -23.40
C ARG A 213 10.05 2.41 -22.41
N LEU A 214 10.90 2.67 -21.42
CA LEU A 214 10.69 3.75 -20.47
C LEU A 214 10.96 5.09 -21.17
N ALA A 215 10.05 6.05 -21.00
CA ALA A 215 10.22 7.42 -21.48
C ALA A 215 10.06 8.44 -20.35
N LEU A 216 10.90 9.47 -20.36
CA LEU A 216 10.90 10.60 -19.44
C LEU A 216 10.67 11.91 -20.20
N PRO A 217 9.44 12.46 -20.17
CA PRO A 217 9.15 13.80 -20.65
C PRO A 217 9.79 14.87 -19.78
N LEU A 218 10.37 15.89 -20.41
CA LEU A 218 10.92 17.08 -19.76
C LEU A 218 10.42 18.32 -20.52
N ARG A 219 9.99 19.34 -19.79
CA ARG A 219 9.59 20.63 -20.37
C ARG A 219 10.14 21.77 -19.53
N CYS A 220 10.77 22.75 -20.17
CA CYS A 220 11.24 23.96 -19.50
C CYS A 220 10.58 25.16 -20.16
N ASP A 221 9.89 25.97 -19.38
CA ASP A 221 9.26 27.23 -19.83
C ASP A 221 10.16 28.46 -19.59
N GLY A 222 11.36 28.24 -19.03
CA GLY A 222 12.37 29.25 -18.72
C GLY A 222 12.45 29.59 -17.24
N ILE A 223 11.34 29.54 -16.52
CA ILE A 223 11.28 29.80 -15.06
C ILE A 223 10.92 28.56 -14.27
N SER A 224 10.47 27.49 -14.94
CA SER A 224 10.13 26.21 -14.35
C SER A 224 10.62 25.04 -15.21
N LEU A 225 10.97 23.93 -14.54
CA LEU A 225 11.23 22.64 -15.14
C LEU A 225 10.13 21.65 -14.72
N THR A 226 9.42 21.11 -15.70
CA THR A 226 8.49 20.00 -15.52
C THR A 226 9.18 18.69 -15.92
N VAL A 227 9.05 17.66 -15.07
CA VAL A 227 9.68 16.34 -15.22
C VAL A 227 8.61 15.27 -15.08
N GLY A 228 8.50 14.38 -16.06
CA GLY A 228 7.51 13.31 -16.08
C GLY A 228 6.12 13.74 -16.59
N PRO A 229 5.11 12.87 -16.42
CA PRO A 229 5.22 11.54 -15.79
C PRO A 229 6.02 10.55 -16.63
N LEU A 230 6.59 9.52 -15.99
CA LEU A 230 7.19 8.39 -16.71
C LEU A 230 6.13 7.70 -17.56
N VAL A 231 6.49 7.38 -18.80
CA VAL A 231 5.65 6.72 -19.79
C VAL A 231 6.22 5.35 -20.13
N ARG A 232 5.36 4.33 -20.09
CA ARG A 232 5.64 2.93 -20.46
C ARG A 232 4.31 2.19 -20.69
N ALA A 233 4.32 0.97 -21.21
CA ALA A 233 3.11 0.17 -21.48
C ALA A 233 2.20 -0.07 -20.24
N ASP A 234 2.79 -0.14 -19.05
CA ASP A 234 2.15 -0.39 -17.75
C ASP A 234 1.99 0.89 -16.88
N LEU A 235 2.28 2.05 -17.48
CA LEU A 235 2.20 3.40 -16.92
C LEU A 235 1.24 4.26 -17.78
N PRO A 236 0.92 5.51 -17.37
CA PRO A 236 0.13 6.41 -18.21
C PRO A 236 0.77 6.56 -19.59
N CYS A 237 -0.03 6.45 -20.65
CA CYS A 237 0.51 6.60 -22.01
C CYS A 237 0.93 8.04 -22.31
N GLY A 238 1.66 8.24 -23.42
CA GLY A 238 2.12 9.57 -23.86
C GLY A 238 0.99 10.61 -23.93
N ARG A 239 -0.20 10.23 -24.40
CA ARG A 239 -1.36 11.13 -24.43
C ARG A 239 -1.80 11.57 -23.03
N CYS A 240 -1.97 10.63 -22.10
CA CYS A 240 -2.32 10.95 -20.71
C CYS A 240 -1.25 11.81 -20.03
N ALA A 241 0.03 11.57 -20.36
CA ALA A 241 1.15 12.37 -19.88
C ALA A 241 1.09 13.81 -20.41
N THR A 242 0.91 14.01 -21.72
CA THR A 242 0.80 15.33 -22.34
C THR A 242 -0.40 16.11 -21.78
N GLU A 243 -1.57 15.46 -21.64
CA GLU A 243 -2.75 16.09 -21.04
C GLU A 243 -2.51 16.48 -19.56
N ALA A 244 -1.84 15.64 -18.76
CA ALA A 244 -1.52 15.97 -17.37
C ALA A 244 -0.53 17.13 -17.24
N VAL A 245 0.46 17.24 -18.15
CA VAL A 245 1.35 18.40 -18.21
C VAL A 245 0.57 19.66 -18.55
N GLY A 246 -0.35 19.59 -19.52
CA GLY A 246 -1.23 20.72 -19.88
C GLY A 246 -2.04 21.23 -18.70
N GLU A 247 -2.75 20.33 -18.00
CA GLU A 247 -3.55 20.69 -16.81
C GLU A 247 -2.69 21.30 -15.68
N ALA A 248 -1.49 20.77 -15.46
CA ALA A 248 -0.58 21.31 -14.45
C ALA A 248 -0.10 22.74 -14.79
N LEU A 249 0.10 23.04 -16.08
CA LEU A 249 0.46 24.39 -16.53
C LEU A 249 -0.73 25.35 -16.45
N GLU A 250 -1.92 24.90 -16.81
CA GLU A 250 -3.16 25.69 -16.69
C GLU A 250 -3.45 26.05 -15.22
N ALA A 251 -3.35 25.08 -14.32
CA ALA A 251 -3.56 25.29 -12.87
C ALA A 251 -2.54 26.27 -12.26
N ALA A 252 -1.35 26.38 -12.86
CA ALA A 252 -0.32 27.33 -12.43
C ALA A 252 -0.61 28.80 -12.85
N GLY A 253 -1.62 29.03 -13.69
CA GLY A 253 -2.06 30.36 -14.12
C GLY A 253 -1.27 30.94 -15.32
N PRO A 254 -1.71 32.10 -15.86
CA PRO A 254 -1.17 32.67 -17.09
C PRO A 254 0.31 33.10 -17.03
N GLU A 255 0.91 33.29 -15.86
CA GLU A 255 2.37 33.47 -15.73
C GLU A 255 3.17 32.23 -16.13
N ALA A 256 2.56 31.03 -16.12
CA ALA A 256 3.18 29.78 -16.55
C ALA A 256 3.00 29.48 -18.05
N GLY A 257 2.10 30.21 -18.75
CA GLY A 257 1.73 29.98 -20.14
C GLY A 257 1.87 31.20 -21.07
N ALA A 258 2.11 32.40 -20.52
CA ALA A 258 2.36 33.59 -21.32
C ALA A 258 3.83 33.62 -21.78
N GLY A 259 4.04 33.32 -23.05
CA GLY A 259 5.27 33.73 -23.72
C GLY A 259 5.51 35.23 -23.52
N ALA A 260 6.77 35.59 -23.30
CA ALA A 260 7.34 36.95 -23.17
C ALA A 260 7.41 37.59 -21.76
N GLY A 261 7.98 36.88 -20.78
CA GLY A 261 8.93 37.49 -19.83
C GLY A 261 10.35 37.45 -20.41
N PRO A 262 11.33 38.25 -19.93
CA PRO A 262 12.69 38.25 -20.49
C PRO A 262 13.20 36.81 -20.54
N ARG A 263 13.65 36.36 -21.73
CA ARG A 263 14.23 35.03 -21.96
C ARG A 263 15.06 34.65 -20.74
N ALA A 264 14.72 33.52 -20.12
CA ALA A 264 15.41 33.01 -18.94
C ALA A 264 16.91 33.25 -19.06
N GLU A 265 17.45 34.05 -18.14
CA GLU A 265 18.88 34.36 -18.13
C GLU A 265 19.68 33.05 -18.01
N GLY A 266 20.90 33.05 -18.57
CA GLY A 266 21.74 31.85 -18.67
C GLY A 266 21.93 31.01 -17.38
N PRO A 267 21.90 31.56 -16.15
CA PRO A 267 21.98 30.76 -14.92
C PRO A 267 20.77 29.84 -14.67
N LEU A 268 19.55 30.32 -14.88
CA LEU A 268 18.33 29.52 -14.62
C LEU A 268 18.21 28.38 -15.63
N LEU A 269 18.53 28.65 -16.90
CA LEU A 269 18.52 27.60 -17.92
C LEU A 269 19.58 26.52 -17.64
N ARG A 270 20.77 26.90 -17.17
CA ARG A 270 21.80 25.94 -16.72
C ARG A 270 21.38 25.15 -15.49
N ALA A 271 20.65 25.77 -14.56
CA ALA A 271 20.06 25.05 -13.44
C ALA A 271 19.01 24.03 -13.92
N ALA A 272 18.14 24.41 -14.87
CA ALA A 272 17.17 23.51 -15.48
C ALA A 272 17.85 22.33 -16.18
N GLU A 273 18.92 22.59 -16.95
CA GLU A 273 19.73 21.54 -17.59
C GLU A 273 20.35 20.59 -16.56
N ALA A 274 20.98 21.12 -15.51
CA ALA A 274 21.59 20.30 -14.46
C ALA A 274 20.56 19.44 -13.71
N LEU A 275 19.39 19.99 -13.43
CA LEU A 275 18.27 19.25 -12.83
C LEU A 275 17.76 18.17 -13.79
N ALA A 276 17.59 18.48 -15.08
CA ALA A 276 17.20 17.51 -16.10
C ALA A 276 18.19 16.34 -16.18
N VAL A 277 19.51 16.62 -16.22
CA VAL A 277 20.56 15.59 -16.16
C VAL A 277 20.42 14.75 -14.89
N ALA A 278 20.23 15.39 -13.73
CA ALA A 278 20.08 14.67 -12.47
C ALA A 278 18.87 13.72 -12.47
N GLN A 279 17.75 14.12 -13.09
CA GLN A 279 16.57 13.26 -13.24
C GLN A 279 16.84 12.08 -14.17
N VAL A 280 17.45 12.32 -15.32
CA VAL A 280 17.82 11.25 -16.28
C VAL A 280 18.81 10.26 -15.65
N VAL A 281 19.86 10.76 -15.00
CA VAL A 281 20.82 9.91 -14.26
C VAL A 281 20.12 9.15 -13.13
N GLY A 282 19.20 9.79 -12.41
CA GLY A 282 18.38 9.14 -11.37
C GLY A 282 17.58 7.97 -11.90
N VAL A 283 16.97 8.10 -13.09
CA VAL A 283 16.26 7.02 -13.78
C VAL A 283 17.19 5.89 -14.20
N LEU A 284 18.30 6.20 -14.88
CA LEU A 284 19.23 5.19 -15.41
C LEU A 284 19.93 4.39 -14.30
N THR A 285 20.42 5.10 -13.30
CA THR A 285 21.20 4.52 -12.20
C THR A 285 20.33 3.95 -11.10
N ARG A 286 19.05 4.34 -11.06
CA ARG A 286 18.15 4.10 -9.93
C ARG A 286 18.80 4.52 -8.61
N SER A 287 19.58 5.60 -8.60
CA SER A 287 20.23 6.15 -7.39
C SER A 287 19.37 7.18 -6.66
N SER A 288 18.15 7.42 -7.13
CA SER A 288 17.16 8.29 -6.47
C SER A 288 15.75 7.73 -6.68
N PRO A 289 14.85 7.89 -5.71
CA PRO A 289 13.48 7.43 -5.85
C PRO A 289 12.77 8.07 -7.04
N LEU A 290 12.04 7.26 -7.81
CA LEU A 290 11.32 7.73 -8.99
C LEU A 290 9.98 8.33 -8.63
N ARG A 291 10.00 9.63 -8.35
CA ARG A 291 8.82 10.44 -8.04
C ARG A 291 7.94 10.75 -9.24
N THR A 292 8.30 10.27 -10.42
CA THR A 292 7.58 10.51 -11.68
C THR A 292 6.75 9.31 -12.14
N VAL A 293 6.66 8.24 -11.33
CA VAL A 293 5.73 7.13 -11.58
C VAL A 293 4.31 7.60 -11.30
N ARG A 294 3.47 7.70 -12.34
CA ARG A 294 2.08 8.21 -12.27
C ARG A 294 1.95 9.63 -11.71
N ARG A 295 3.02 10.41 -11.76
CA ARG A 295 3.13 11.75 -11.20
C ARG A 295 4.09 12.58 -12.05
N LEU A 296 3.91 13.89 -12.07
CA LEU A 296 4.87 14.83 -12.65
C LEU A 296 5.40 15.75 -11.57
N LEU A 297 6.65 16.14 -11.71
CA LEU A 297 7.33 17.08 -10.85
C LEU A 297 7.41 18.42 -11.55
N ARG A 298 7.13 19.51 -10.85
CA ARG A 298 7.34 20.87 -11.34
C ARG A 298 8.24 21.62 -10.38
N VAL A 299 9.37 22.09 -10.88
CA VAL A 299 10.37 22.84 -10.13
C VAL A 299 10.37 24.28 -10.65
N ARG A 300 9.94 25.24 -9.83
CA ARG A 300 10.08 26.67 -10.13
C ARG A 300 11.49 27.12 -9.76
N LEU A 301 12.23 27.62 -10.74
CA LEU A 301 13.64 27.95 -10.64
C LEU A 301 13.88 29.28 -9.93
N GLU A 302 12.93 30.23 -10.03
CA GLU A 302 13.04 31.57 -9.42
C GLU A 302 12.85 31.61 -7.90
N GLY A 303 12.45 30.50 -7.28
CA GLY A 303 12.28 30.40 -5.83
C GLY A 303 12.64 29.02 -5.27
N TRP A 304 13.17 28.12 -6.10
CA TRP A 304 13.48 26.73 -5.75
C TRP A 304 12.32 26.01 -5.07
N SER A 305 11.10 26.28 -5.53
CA SER A 305 9.90 25.59 -5.04
C SER A 305 9.60 24.39 -5.93
N GLU A 306 9.20 23.29 -5.31
CA GLU A 306 8.86 22.06 -5.98
C GLU A 306 7.42 21.68 -5.66
N SER A 307 6.67 21.27 -6.68
CA SER A 307 5.32 20.72 -6.53
C SER A 307 5.20 19.43 -7.33
N GLU A 308 4.38 18.51 -6.83
CA GLU A 308 4.13 17.23 -7.46
C GLU A 308 2.65 17.15 -7.84
N VAL A 309 2.38 16.80 -9.09
CA VAL A 309 1.02 16.68 -9.62
C VAL A 309 0.76 15.23 -9.99
N VAL A 310 -0.39 14.72 -9.59
CA VAL A 310 -0.80 13.35 -9.86
C VAL A 310 -1.20 13.22 -11.31
N ALA A 311 -0.61 12.27 -12.02
CA ALA A 311 -0.77 12.06 -13.45
C ALA A 311 -1.03 10.58 -13.75
N PRO A 312 -2.21 10.04 -13.37
CA PRO A 312 -2.56 8.64 -13.55
C PRO A 312 -2.97 8.34 -15.00
N ALA A 313 -3.10 7.05 -15.33
CA ALA A 313 -3.82 6.67 -16.55
C ALA A 313 -5.28 7.13 -16.44
N ARG A 314 -5.80 7.77 -17.48
CA ARG A 314 -7.15 8.35 -17.44
C ARG A 314 -8.19 7.28 -17.76
N PRO A 315 -9.18 7.03 -16.87
CA PRO A 315 -10.32 6.20 -17.21
C PRO A 315 -10.97 6.65 -18.53
N GLY A 316 -11.22 5.72 -19.45
CA GLY A 316 -11.74 6.01 -20.79
C GLY A 316 -10.66 6.30 -21.85
N CYS A 317 -9.38 6.38 -21.47
CA CYS A 317 -8.30 6.50 -22.44
C CYS A 317 -8.21 5.23 -23.32
N ARG A 318 -8.48 5.37 -24.62
CA ARG A 318 -8.46 4.26 -25.58
C ARG A 318 -7.12 3.53 -25.70
N GLN A 319 -6.02 4.12 -25.22
CA GLN A 319 -4.68 3.53 -25.32
C GLN A 319 -4.26 2.75 -24.07
N CYS A 320 -4.39 3.32 -22.87
CA CYS A 320 -3.84 2.70 -21.65
C CYS A 320 -4.89 2.30 -20.61
N LEU A 321 -6.10 2.86 -20.66
CA LEU A 321 -7.15 2.52 -19.71
C LEU A 321 -8.55 2.68 -20.34
N PRO A 322 -8.88 1.86 -21.36
CA PRO A 322 -10.18 1.92 -21.99
C PRO A 322 -11.25 1.55 -20.95
N ASP A 323 -12.25 2.41 -20.80
CA ASP A 323 -13.46 2.15 -20.03
C ASP A 323 -14.64 1.96 -21.00
N PRO A 324 -15.07 0.72 -21.26
CA PRO A 324 -16.13 0.44 -22.22
C PRO A 324 -17.54 0.64 -21.65
N SER A 325 -17.71 0.83 -20.33
CA SER A 325 -19.04 0.86 -19.69
C SER A 325 -19.54 2.26 -19.36
N GLY A 326 -18.71 3.30 -19.45
CA GLY A 326 -19.11 4.67 -19.10
C GLY A 326 -19.41 4.84 -17.61
N SER A 327 -18.76 4.03 -16.78
CA SER A 327 -18.87 4.05 -15.33
C SER A 327 -18.36 5.33 -14.71
N ASP A 328 -18.68 5.57 -13.44
CA ASP A 328 -18.07 6.68 -12.70
C ASP A 328 -16.55 6.50 -12.63
N PRO A 329 -15.74 7.46 -13.13
CA PRO A 329 -14.30 7.28 -13.21
C PRO A 329 -13.61 7.39 -11.85
N ARG A 330 -14.27 7.89 -10.78
CA ARG A 330 -13.64 8.22 -9.50
C ARG A 330 -13.00 6.99 -8.80
N PRO A 331 -13.64 5.82 -8.67
CA PRO A 331 -13.00 4.65 -8.05
C PRO A 331 -11.78 4.16 -8.83
N LEU A 332 -11.90 4.05 -10.16
CA LEU A 332 -10.79 3.61 -11.00
C LEU A 332 -9.64 4.62 -11.01
N LEU A 333 -9.96 5.91 -11.02
CA LEU A 333 -8.97 6.98 -10.90
C LEU A 333 -8.24 6.90 -9.56
N LEU A 334 -8.95 6.75 -8.43
CA LEU A 334 -8.31 6.57 -7.12
C LEU A 334 -7.36 5.36 -7.16
N GLU A 335 -7.82 4.23 -7.67
CA GLU A 335 -7.01 3.02 -7.72
C GLU A 335 -5.79 3.16 -8.64
N GLU A 336 -5.85 3.96 -9.70
CA GLU A 336 -4.66 4.33 -10.48
C GLU A 336 -3.69 5.20 -9.68
N GLN A 337 -4.19 6.15 -8.88
CA GLN A 337 -3.36 7.02 -8.05
C GLN A 337 -2.68 6.26 -6.90
N LEU A 338 -3.34 5.23 -6.38
CA LEU A 338 -2.87 4.38 -5.28
C LEU A 338 -1.99 3.21 -5.74
N ALA A 339 -1.98 2.91 -7.03
CA ALA A 339 -1.27 1.77 -7.59
C ALA A 339 0.23 1.87 -7.32
N PHE A 340 0.77 0.79 -6.73
CA PHE A 340 2.21 0.61 -6.62
C PHE A 340 2.90 0.73 -7.99
N PRO A 341 4.15 1.21 -8.03
CA PRO A 341 4.97 1.13 -9.22
C PRO A 341 5.06 -0.31 -9.73
N PRO A 342 5.25 -0.51 -11.05
CA PRO A 342 5.74 -1.77 -11.58
C PRO A 342 6.95 -2.29 -10.79
N SER A 343 7.09 -3.61 -10.67
CA SER A 343 8.07 -4.25 -9.77
C SER A 343 9.51 -3.81 -10.01
N ASP A 344 9.89 -3.58 -11.26
CA ASP A 344 11.22 -3.11 -11.65
C ASP A 344 11.46 -1.61 -11.34
N LEU A 345 10.40 -0.87 -11.02
CA LEU A 345 10.42 0.54 -10.61
C LEU A 345 10.19 0.74 -9.10
N VAL A 346 10.02 -0.34 -8.34
CA VAL A 346 9.94 -0.33 -6.87
C VAL A 346 11.34 -0.11 -6.28
N ASP A 347 11.40 0.62 -5.17
CA ASP A 347 12.63 0.86 -4.41
C ASP A 347 12.70 -0.10 -3.19
N PRO A 348 13.62 -1.09 -3.17
CA PRO A 348 13.77 -2.00 -2.03
C PRO A 348 14.00 -1.30 -0.68
N ARG A 349 14.61 -0.10 -0.69
CA ARG A 349 14.82 0.73 0.51
C ARG A 349 13.52 1.06 1.27
N GLU A 350 12.40 1.22 0.57
CA GLU A 350 11.13 1.62 1.19
C GLU A 350 10.62 0.61 2.23
N HIS A 351 10.92 -0.68 2.03
CA HIS A 351 10.53 -1.76 2.95
C HIS A 351 11.10 -1.56 4.36
N GLN A 352 12.30 -1.00 4.48
CA GLN A 352 12.90 -0.69 5.78
C GLN A 352 12.03 0.26 6.61
N GLY A 353 11.20 1.09 5.95
CA GLY A 353 10.25 1.97 6.61
C GLY A 353 9.35 1.22 7.61
N HIS A 354 9.01 -0.04 7.38
CA HIS A 354 8.23 -0.86 8.32
C HIS A 354 8.89 -1.05 9.71
N TYR A 355 10.20 -0.94 9.78
CA TYR A 355 11.00 -1.11 10.99
C TYR A 355 11.40 0.23 11.63
N ALA A 356 11.03 1.36 11.03
CA ALA A 356 11.26 2.67 11.62
C ALA A 356 10.54 2.78 12.98
N PRO A 357 11.19 3.30 14.04
CA PRO A 357 10.60 3.39 15.38
C PRO A 357 9.25 4.12 15.41
N ALA A 358 9.11 5.19 14.61
CA ALA A 358 7.84 5.91 14.47
C ALA A 358 6.72 5.00 13.95
N ASN A 359 7.01 4.15 12.96
CA ASN A 359 6.05 3.21 12.39
C ASN A 359 5.73 2.03 13.33
N VAL A 360 6.69 1.63 14.18
CA VAL A 360 6.45 0.62 15.22
C VAL A 360 5.60 1.21 16.36
N ALA A 361 5.86 2.45 16.76
CA ALA A 361 5.10 3.14 17.80
C ALA A 361 3.61 3.29 17.44
N LEU A 362 3.28 3.45 16.16
CA LEU A 362 1.90 3.46 15.67
C LEU A 362 1.12 2.19 16.04
N GLN A 363 1.77 1.04 16.20
CA GLN A 363 1.09 -0.20 16.60
C GLN A 363 0.51 -0.12 18.03
N GLY A 364 1.09 0.69 18.91
CA GLY A 364 0.61 0.92 20.27
C GLY A 364 -0.39 2.07 20.39
N SER A 365 -0.69 2.77 19.30
CA SER A 365 -1.55 3.96 19.33
C SER A 365 -3.03 3.61 19.19
N GLN A 366 -3.89 4.39 19.85
CA GLN A 366 -5.35 4.23 19.80
C GLN A 366 -6.07 5.58 19.69
N ARG A 367 -7.38 5.55 19.50
CA ARG A 367 -8.21 6.78 19.52
C ARG A 367 -8.33 7.30 20.95
N SER A 368 -8.52 8.60 21.09
CA SER A 368 -8.86 9.17 22.39
C SER A 368 -10.27 8.72 22.76
N LEU A 369 -10.40 8.12 23.94
CA LEU A 369 -11.69 7.69 24.49
C LEU A 369 -12.20 8.76 25.46
N PRO A 370 -13.53 8.99 25.51
CA PRO A 370 -14.09 9.93 26.47
C PRO A 370 -13.94 9.40 27.91
N VAL A 371 -14.09 10.31 28.88
CA VAL A 371 -14.28 9.93 30.28
C VAL A 371 -15.72 9.45 30.43
N GLY A 372 -15.92 8.24 30.93
CA GLY A 372 -17.24 7.64 31.05
C GLY A 372 -17.20 6.35 31.87
N GLU A 373 -18.37 5.75 32.05
CA GLU A 373 -18.53 4.42 32.66
C GLU A 373 -17.69 3.39 31.89
N ARG A 374 -16.91 2.59 32.61
CA ARG A 374 -16.03 1.56 32.03
C ARG A 374 -16.49 0.20 32.49
N LEU A 375 -16.68 -0.71 31.54
CA LEU A 375 -17.02 -2.10 31.80
C LEU A 375 -15.85 -2.97 31.33
N ARG A 376 -15.19 -3.63 32.28
CA ARG A 376 -14.21 -4.67 31.99
C ARG A 376 -14.93 -5.88 31.41
N VAL A 377 -14.40 -6.39 30.30
CA VAL A 377 -14.92 -7.58 29.64
C VAL A 377 -13.78 -8.58 29.55
N ASP A 378 -13.99 -9.76 30.12
CA ASP A 378 -13.04 -10.86 30.04
C ASP A 378 -13.57 -11.89 29.03
N PRO A 379 -12.97 -12.00 27.83
CA PRO A 379 -13.45 -12.92 26.79
C PRO A 379 -13.53 -14.36 27.29
N GLY A 380 -14.73 -14.93 27.23
CA GLY A 380 -15.03 -16.30 27.66
C GLY A 380 -15.22 -17.26 26.48
N PRO A 381 -15.61 -18.52 26.72
CA PRO A 381 -15.82 -19.51 25.66
C PRO A 381 -16.98 -19.11 24.74
N LEU A 382 -16.83 -19.28 23.43
CA LEU A 382 -17.88 -18.96 22.45
C LEU A 382 -19.01 -19.99 22.51
N VAL A 383 -20.00 -19.75 23.37
CA VAL A 383 -21.17 -20.61 23.59
C VAL A 383 -22.48 -19.83 23.42
N PRO A 384 -23.52 -20.40 22.79
CA PRO A 384 -24.82 -19.78 22.70
C PRO A 384 -25.54 -19.58 24.05
N GLY A 385 -26.57 -18.74 24.04
CA GLY A 385 -27.48 -18.56 25.19
C GLY A 385 -27.03 -17.50 26.21
N ARG A 386 -26.00 -16.72 25.89
CA ARG A 386 -25.59 -15.56 26.69
C ARG A 386 -26.57 -14.39 26.51
N PRO A 387 -26.75 -13.52 27.53
CA PRO A 387 -27.45 -12.24 27.34
C PRO A 387 -26.83 -11.44 26.19
N LEU A 388 -27.67 -10.79 25.37
CA LEU A 388 -27.22 -10.07 24.16
C LEU A 388 -26.09 -9.06 24.45
N GLY A 389 -26.17 -8.31 25.54
CA GLY A 389 -25.17 -7.33 25.96
C GLY A 389 -23.79 -7.94 26.24
N GLU A 390 -23.75 -9.09 26.90
CA GLU A 390 -22.50 -9.85 27.13
C GLU A 390 -21.95 -10.41 25.83
N ALA A 391 -22.83 -10.90 24.95
CA ALA A 391 -22.44 -11.40 23.64
C ALA A 391 -21.90 -10.28 22.73
N LEU A 392 -22.50 -9.09 22.75
CA LEU A 392 -22.00 -7.90 22.03
C LEU A 392 -20.61 -7.49 22.53
N ALA A 393 -20.40 -7.50 23.84
CA ALA A 393 -19.10 -7.22 24.44
C ALA A 393 -18.03 -8.23 24.01
N GLU A 394 -18.37 -9.52 24.00
CA GLU A 394 -17.52 -10.61 23.51
C GLU A 394 -17.16 -10.43 22.03
N ILE A 395 -18.15 -10.16 21.16
CA ILE A 395 -17.95 -9.87 19.74
C ILE A 395 -17.00 -8.69 19.57
N ALA A 396 -17.23 -7.61 20.30
CA ALA A 396 -16.49 -6.37 20.15
C ALA A 396 -15.00 -6.54 20.47
N LEU A 397 -14.68 -7.15 21.61
CA LEU A 397 -13.30 -7.40 22.01
C LEU A 397 -12.61 -8.46 21.16
N ARG A 398 -13.30 -9.52 20.79
CA ARG A 398 -12.73 -10.51 19.85
C ARG A 398 -12.58 -9.95 18.45
N THR A 399 -13.11 -8.78 18.13
CA THR A 399 -12.95 -8.17 16.80
C THR A 399 -11.81 -7.15 16.82
N VAL A 400 -11.94 -6.06 17.57
CA VAL A 400 -10.95 -4.96 17.54
C VAL A 400 -9.94 -4.98 18.70
N GLY A 401 -10.11 -5.88 19.67
CA GLY A 401 -9.29 -5.95 20.88
C GLY A 401 -7.87 -6.50 20.69
N VAL A 402 -7.04 -6.23 21.69
CA VAL A 402 -5.65 -6.72 21.79
C VAL A 402 -5.63 -7.99 22.66
N ARG A 403 -5.03 -9.06 22.12
CA ARG A 403 -4.78 -10.32 22.83
C ARG A 403 -3.66 -10.20 23.85
N SER A 404 -2.58 -9.53 23.46
CA SER A 404 -1.39 -9.31 24.30
C SER A 404 -0.57 -8.15 23.74
N SER A 405 0.08 -7.37 24.61
CA SER A 405 1.06 -6.35 24.26
C SER A 405 2.29 -6.46 25.16
N GLY A 406 3.47 -6.05 24.70
CA GLY A 406 4.72 -6.12 25.47
C GLY A 406 5.97 -6.08 24.58
N GLU A 407 7.09 -6.63 25.07
CA GLU A 407 8.37 -6.67 24.33
C GLU A 407 8.27 -7.36 22.95
N GLY A 408 7.34 -8.31 22.81
CA GLY A 408 7.04 -9.00 21.55
C GLY A 408 6.10 -8.24 20.59
N GLY A 409 5.78 -6.98 20.88
CA GLY A 409 4.85 -6.16 20.09
C GLY A 409 3.37 -6.39 20.46
N VAL A 410 2.49 -5.80 19.66
CA VAL A 410 1.02 -5.87 19.85
C VAL A 410 0.47 -7.08 19.08
N ARG A 411 -0.27 -7.97 19.75
CA ARG A 411 -1.00 -9.06 19.10
C ARG A 411 -2.50 -8.78 19.17
N ARG A 412 -3.15 -8.68 18.02
CA ARG A 412 -4.57 -8.37 17.89
C ARG A 412 -5.39 -9.62 17.60
N TRP A 413 -6.69 -9.58 17.89
CA TRP A 413 -7.59 -10.64 17.49
C TRP A 413 -7.78 -10.67 15.97
N SER A 414 -8.17 -9.55 15.34
CA SER A 414 -8.19 -9.41 13.89
C SER A 414 -6.84 -8.90 13.35
N PRO A 415 -6.38 -9.40 12.18
CA PRO A 415 -5.21 -8.85 11.49
C PRO A 415 -5.54 -7.46 10.88
N THR A 416 -4.54 -6.59 10.80
CA THR A 416 -4.68 -5.25 10.20
C THR A 416 -3.44 -4.85 9.42
N GLY A 417 -3.56 -3.97 8.43
CA GLY A 417 -2.45 -3.37 7.70
C GLY A 417 -1.37 -2.83 8.64
N GLY A 418 -0.15 -3.35 8.53
CA GLY A 418 0.98 -2.92 9.35
C GLY A 418 0.82 -3.11 10.85
N ASN A 419 -0.16 -3.91 11.30
CA ASN A 419 -0.55 -4.11 12.70
C ASN A 419 -1.00 -2.83 13.44
N ILE A 420 -1.45 -1.81 12.70
CA ILE A 420 -1.82 -0.49 13.27
C ILE A 420 -3.11 -0.55 14.09
N GLY A 421 -4.02 -1.50 13.85
CA GLY A 421 -5.33 -1.50 14.51
C GLY A 421 -6.23 -0.40 13.94
N SER A 422 -6.37 -0.38 12.61
CA SER A 422 -7.14 0.67 11.94
C SER A 422 -8.66 0.57 12.19
N PRO A 423 -9.29 -0.62 12.29
CA PRO A 423 -10.70 -0.71 12.65
C PRO A 423 -10.93 -0.29 14.10
N GLN A 424 -11.94 0.53 14.29
CA GLN A 424 -12.49 0.93 15.58
C GLN A 424 -13.95 0.50 15.63
N LEU A 425 -14.49 0.34 16.84
CA LEU A 425 -15.84 -0.17 17.03
C LEU A 425 -16.55 0.57 18.15
N ASP A 426 -17.78 0.97 17.86
CA ASP A 426 -18.77 1.47 18.80
C ASP A 426 -20.01 0.59 18.75
N LEU A 427 -20.60 0.31 19.91
CA LEU A 427 -21.83 -0.46 20.06
C LEU A 427 -22.99 0.51 20.31
N VAL A 428 -24.05 0.43 19.54
CA VAL A 428 -25.34 1.07 19.84
C VAL A 428 -26.25 0.01 20.44
N VAL A 429 -26.61 0.21 21.70
CA VAL A 429 -27.28 -0.79 22.55
C VAL A 429 -28.68 -0.30 22.89
N PRO A 430 -29.76 -0.94 22.40
CA PRO A 430 -31.12 -0.52 22.67
C PRO A 430 -31.53 -0.78 24.13
N PRO A 431 -32.61 -0.15 24.61
CA PRO A 431 -33.14 -0.41 25.95
C PRO A 431 -33.58 -1.87 26.09
N GLY A 432 -33.45 -2.41 27.30
CA GLY A 432 -33.82 -3.81 27.59
C GLY A 432 -32.81 -4.86 27.13
N THR A 433 -31.67 -4.46 26.56
CA THR A 433 -30.58 -5.39 26.22
C THR A 433 -30.03 -6.06 27.48
N GLY A 434 -30.21 -7.38 27.61
CA GLY A 434 -29.73 -8.13 28.77
C GLY A 434 -28.21 -8.04 28.91
N GLY A 435 -27.70 -7.65 30.09
CA GLY A 435 -26.26 -7.63 30.39
C GLY A 435 -25.52 -6.35 29.99
N LEU A 436 -26.15 -5.39 29.30
CA LEU A 436 -25.53 -4.09 28.99
C LEU A 436 -26.58 -2.97 28.97
N GLN A 437 -26.29 -1.84 29.63
CA GLN A 437 -27.22 -0.71 29.65
C GLN A 437 -27.37 -0.07 28.27
N GLU A 438 -28.54 0.51 28.02
CA GLU A 438 -28.80 1.32 26.83
C GLU A 438 -27.70 2.37 26.62
N GLY A 439 -27.31 2.60 25.37
CA GLY A 439 -26.45 3.72 25.05
C GLY A 439 -25.49 3.45 23.90
N VAL A 440 -24.45 4.26 23.84
CA VAL A 440 -23.32 4.08 22.91
C VAL A 440 -22.08 3.70 23.70
N TRP A 441 -21.45 2.60 23.33
CA TRP A 441 -20.27 2.06 24.01
C TRP A 441 -19.08 1.95 23.06
N ALA A 442 -18.01 2.69 23.32
CA ALA A 442 -16.75 2.57 22.59
C ALA A 442 -15.93 1.38 23.12
N VAL A 443 -15.26 0.67 22.23
CA VAL A 443 -14.26 -0.34 22.66
C VAL A 443 -12.93 0.34 23.00
N ASP A 444 -12.38 0.03 24.17
CA ASP A 444 -10.96 0.21 24.50
C ASP A 444 -10.19 -1.08 24.18
N PRO A 445 -9.48 -1.15 23.03
CA PRO A 445 -8.86 -2.38 22.60
C PRO A 445 -7.68 -2.81 23.46
N PHE A 446 -6.95 -1.87 24.07
CA PHE A 446 -5.79 -2.18 24.92
C PHE A 446 -6.21 -2.44 26.36
N GLY A 447 -7.16 -1.65 26.85
CA GLY A 447 -7.77 -1.83 28.15
C GLY A 447 -8.55 -3.14 28.21
N GLY A 448 -9.12 -3.60 27.09
CA GLY A 448 -10.07 -4.72 27.03
C GLY A 448 -11.37 -4.38 27.77
N GLU A 449 -11.87 -3.18 27.51
CA GLU A 449 -13.02 -2.60 28.21
C GLU A 449 -13.98 -1.96 27.22
N LEU A 450 -15.22 -1.77 27.63
CA LEU A 450 -16.18 -0.89 26.96
C LEU A 450 -16.27 0.42 27.73
N VAL A 451 -16.34 1.55 27.02
CA VAL A 451 -16.44 2.88 27.59
C VAL A 451 -17.72 3.54 27.10
N ARG A 452 -18.65 3.82 28.01
CA ARG A 452 -19.93 4.43 27.67
C ARG A 452 -19.73 5.89 27.28
N ARG A 453 -20.18 6.24 26.08
CA ARG A 453 -20.12 7.58 25.49
C ARG A 453 -21.42 8.36 25.63
N SER A 454 -22.53 7.66 25.54
CA SER A 454 -23.88 8.21 25.61
C SER A 454 -24.75 7.29 26.43
N ALA A 455 -25.63 7.88 27.25
CA ALA A 455 -26.61 7.13 28.01
C ALA A 455 -27.84 6.71 27.19
N ARG A 456 -28.01 7.29 25.99
CA ARG A 456 -29.13 7.01 25.08
C ARG A 456 -28.64 6.38 23.80
N ALA A 457 -29.39 5.40 23.30
CA ALA A 457 -29.16 4.81 22.00
C ALA A 457 -29.72 5.76 20.91
N PRO A 458 -28.89 6.21 19.95
CA PRO A 458 -29.40 6.92 18.78
C PRO A 458 -30.19 5.96 17.88
N ASN A 459 -31.21 6.49 17.19
CA ASN A 459 -31.86 5.76 16.11
C ASN A 459 -30.92 5.74 14.88
N LEU A 460 -30.53 4.55 14.44
CA LEU A 460 -29.76 4.35 13.22
C LEU A 460 -30.68 3.84 12.11
N PRO A 461 -30.85 4.58 11.00
CA PRO A 461 -31.65 4.12 9.88
C PRO A 461 -31.23 2.72 9.38
N GLY A 462 -32.19 1.81 9.26
CA GLY A 462 -31.96 0.43 8.82
C GLY A 462 -31.59 -0.57 9.91
N VAL A 463 -31.60 -0.14 11.19
CA VAL A 463 -31.51 -0.97 12.41
C VAL A 463 -32.85 -0.89 13.13
N SER A 464 -33.44 -2.03 13.49
CA SER A 464 -34.71 -2.08 14.22
C SER A 464 -34.53 -1.70 15.69
N GLU A 465 -35.60 -1.29 16.38
CA GLU A 465 -35.55 -0.86 17.79
C GLU A 465 -35.15 -1.96 18.78
N ASP A 466 -35.34 -3.23 18.40
CA ASP A 466 -34.95 -4.42 19.15
C ASP A 466 -33.57 -4.97 18.76
N GLU A 467 -32.90 -4.35 17.78
CA GLU A 467 -31.56 -4.71 17.32
C GLU A 467 -30.49 -3.82 17.95
N ALA A 468 -29.36 -4.43 18.33
CA ALA A 468 -28.14 -3.68 18.60
C ALA A 468 -27.37 -3.44 17.30
N ALA A 469 -26.51 -2.42 17.26
CA ALA A 469 -25.64 -2.17 16.11
C ALA A 469 -24.16 -2.12 16.48
N LEU A 470 -23.33 -2.72 15.62
CA LEU A 470 -21.89 -2.62 15.61
C LEU A 470 -21.49 -1.60 14.55
N VAL A 471 -21.04 -0.41 14.95
CA VAL A 471 -20.63 0.67 14.04
C VAL A 471 -19.11 0.69 13.93
N PHE A 472 -18.59 0.37 12.74
CA PHE A 472 -17.17 0.31 12.45
C PHE A 472 -16.68 1.63 11.87
N THR A 473 -15.63 2.20 12.46
CA THR A 473 -14.94 3.38 11.89
C THR A 473 -13.47 3.09 11.64
N GLY A 474 -12.87 3.78 10.67
CA GLY A 474 -11.48 3.56 10.26
C GLY A 474 -10.55 4.63 10.79
N GLY A 475 -9.49 4.28 11.54
CA GLY A 475 -8.50 5.24 12.06
C GLY A 475 -7.59 5.84 10.98
N MET A 476 -8.14 6.67 10.09
CA MET A 476 -7.44 7.23 8.91
C MET A 476 -6.20 8.02 9.28
N ARG A 477 -6.26 8.86 10.32
CA ARG A 477 -5.10 9.66 10.75
C ARG A 477 -3.86 8.80 11.01
N ARG A 478 -4.02 7.75 11.83
CA ARG A 478 -2.91 6.84 12.19
C ARG A 478 -2.43 6.02 11.01
N MET A 479 -3.35 5.58 10.14
CA MET A 479 -2.99 4.87 8.93
C MET A 479 -2.25 5.77 7.94
N GLY A 480 -2.69 7.03 7.80
CA GLY A 480 -2.10 8.03 6.92
C GLY A 480 -0.66 8.37 7.29
N GLU A 481 -0.32 8.37 8.58
CA GLU A 481 1.06 8.58 9.04
C GLU A 481 2.05 7.55 8.47
N LYS A 482 1.60 6.31 8.20
CA LYS A 482 2.45 5.25 7.63
C LYS A 482 2.23 5.03 6.14
N TYR A 483 0.99 5.16 5.66
CA TYR A 483 0.60 4.73 4.31
C TYR A 483 0.10 5.86 3.41
N GLY A 484 0.09 7.11 3.90
CA GLY A 484 -0.37 8.27 3.12
C GLY A 484 -1.77 8.04 2.54
N ALA A 485 -1.94 8.31 1.24
CA ALA A 485 -3.21 8.15 0.54
C ALA A 485 -3.75 6.70 0.54
N ASN A 486 -2.87 5.69 0.63
CA ASN A 486 -3.28 4.28 0.71
C ASN A 486 -4.04 3.96 2.01
N ALA A 487 -4.00 4.84 3.01
CA ALA A 487 -4.80 4.70 4.23
C ALA A 487 -6.29 4.47 3.93
N TYR A 488 -6.86 5.21 2.96
CA TYR A 488 -8.29 5.12 2.64
C TYR A 488 -8.68 3.71 2.20
N ARG A 489 -7.88 3.11 1.30
CA ARG A 489 -8.07 1.73 0.84
C ARG A 489 -7.92 0.75 2.01
N LEU A 490 -6.86 0.90 2.80
CA LEU A 490 -6.52 -0.04 3.87
C LEU A 490 -7.52 -0.06 5.04
N VAL A 491 -8.08 1.09 5.44
CA VAL A 491 -9.07 1.10 6.54
C VAL A 491 -10.34 0.33 6.19
N HIS A 492 -10.77 0.35 4.93
CA HIS A 492 -11.95 -0.39 4.48
C HIS A 492 -11.68 -1.88 4.33
N LEU A 493 -10.49 -2.26 3.82
CA LEU A 493 -10.04 -3.65 3.76
C LEU A 493 -9.94 -4.28 5.16
N ASP A 494 -9.28 -3.58 6.09
CA ASP A 494 -9.17 -4.00 7.49
C ASP A 494 -10.54 -4.08 8.18
N SER A 495 -11.46 -3.16 7.86
CA SER A 495 -12.84 -3.22 8.35
C SER A 495 -13.61 -4.42 7.80
N GLY A 496 -13.37 -4.82 6.55
CA GLY A 496 -13.90 -6.05 5.97
C GLY A 496 -13.49 -7.30 6.75
N VAL A 497 -12.20 -7.39 7.07
CA VAL A 497 -11.63 -8.45 7.93
C VAL A 497 -12.31 -8.45 9.30
N ALA A 498 -12.41 -7.28 9.94
CA ALA A 498 -13.01 -7.14 11.27
C ALA A 498 -14.50 -7.53 11.26
N ARG A 499 -15.27 -7.11 10.26
CA ARG A 499 -16.70 -7.45 10.14
C ARG A 499 -16.92 -8.94 9.90
N ALA A 500 -16.13 -9.57 9.04
CA ALA A 500 -16.20 -11.02 8.84
C ALA A 500 -15.93 -11.78 10.15
N GLN A 501 -14.94 -11.35 10.93
CA GLN A 501 -14.67 -11.91 12.25
C GLN A 501 -15.83 -11.70 13.22
N ALA A 502 -16.38 -10.49 13.28
CA ALA A 502 -17.53 -10.17 14.15
C ALA A 502 -18.74 -11.07 13.84
N MET A 503 -19.02 -11.28 12.55
CA MET A 503 -20.10 -12.16 12.10
C MET A 503 -19.88 -13.62 12.48
N LEU A 504 -18.65 -14.14 12.31
CA LEU A 504 -18.30 -15.51 12.72
C LEU A 504 -18.39 -15.70 14.25
N VAL A 505 -17.96 -14.71 15.02
CA VAL A 505 -18.08 -14.73 16.49
C VAL A 505 -19.54 -14.68 16.91
N ALA A 506 -20.34 -13.79 16.32
CA ALA A 506 -21.77 -13.69 16.61
C ALA A 506 -22.53 -14.97 16.26
N HIS A 507 -22.24 -15.58 15.12
CA HIS A 507 -22.80 -16.87 14.73
C HIS A 507 -22.44 -17.98 15.73
N SER A 508 -21.19 -18.00 16.21
CA SER A 508 -20.76 -18.95 17.26
C SER A 508 -21.47 -18.74 18.60
N LEU A 509 -21.99 -17.53 18.85
CA LEU A 509 -22.81 -17.18 20.01
C LEU A 509 -24.32 -17.39 19.75
N GLY A 510 -24.71 -17.90 18.58
CA GLY A 510 -26.11 -18.17 18.22
C GLY A 510 -26.93 -16.92 17.86
N LEU A 511 -26.28 -15.80 17.53
CA LEU A 511 -26.95 -14.54 17.22
C LEU A 511 -27.23 -14.38 15.73
N GLY A 512 -28.30 -13.64 15.41
CA GLY A 512 -28.56 -13.12 14.07
C GLY A 512 -27.70 -11.88 13.81
N VAL A 513 -27.04 -11.81 12.65
CA VAL A 513 -26.31 -10.61 12.23
C VAL A 513 -26.65 -10.30 10.78
N ARG A 514 -26.84 -9.01 10.48
CA ARG A 514 -27.06 -8.54 9.11
C ARG A 514 -26.22 -7.30 8.82
N PRO A 515 -25.44 -7.27 7.73
CA PRO A 515 -24.79 -6.04 7.29
C PRO A 515 -25.82 -5.04 6.74
N LEU A 516 -25.61 -3.76 7.03
CA LEU A 516 -26.32 -2.68 6.35
C LEU A 516 -25.56 -2.35 5.05
N LEU A 517 -26.27 -2.29 3.93
CA LEU A 517 -25.66 -1.96 2.63
C LEU A 517 -25.60 -0.45 2.36
N GLY A 518 -26.09 0.37 3.28
CA GLY A 518 -25.82 1.80 3.26
C GLY A 518 -26.25 2.51 4.53
N TRP A 519 -25.66 3.69 4.70
CA TRP A 519 -25.79 4.54 5.87
C TRP A 519 -25.44 5.98 5.48
N ASP A 520 -25.95 6.93 6.26
CA ASP A 520 -25.50 8.33 6.22
C ASP A 520 -24.24 8.45 7.08
N ASP A 521 -23.10 8.72 6.47
CA ASP A 521 -21.82 8.85 7.18
C ASP A 521 -21.86 9.94 8.26
N THR A 522 -22.46 11.09 7.99
CA THR A 522 -22.49 12.22 8.92
C THR A 522 -23.38 11.89 10.11
N ALA A 523 -24.59 11.41 9.85
CA ALA A 523 -25.53 11.06 10.91
C ALA A 523 -25.03 9.87 11.74
N THR A 524 -24.52 8.82 11.09
CA THR A 524 -23.98 7.62 11.76
C THR A 524 -22.71 7.95 12.54
N GLY A 525 -21.82 8.75 11.96
CA GLY A 525 -20.61 9.23 12.64
C GLY A 525 -20.94 10.09 13.85
N ALA A 526 -21.86 11.04 13.71
CA ALA A 526 -22.32 11.86 14.84
C ALA A 526 -22.97 11.03 15.95
N ALA A 527 -23.76 10.01 15.59
CA ALA A 527 -24.41 9.10 16.52
C ALA A 527 -23.43 8.37 17.44
N VAL A 528 -22.22 8.04 16.95
CA VAL A 528 -21.16 7.40 17.75
C VAL A 528 -20.05 8.35 18.20
N GLY A 529 -20.19 9.65 17.90
CA GLY A 529 -19.18 10.67 18.20
C GLY A 529 -17.87 10.48 17.44
N ALA A 530 -17.93 9.93 16.23
CA ALA A 530 -16.82 9.81 15.29
C ALA A 530 -16.73 11.05 14.40
N ARG A 531 -15.49 11.43 14.09
CA ARG A 531 -15.17 12.53 13.18
C ARG A 531 -14.96 11.98 11.78
N VAL A 532 -15.97 12.01 10.93
CA VAL A 532 -15.95 11.32 9.62
C VAL A 532 -14.82 11.74 8.67
N ASP A 533 -14.24 12.93 8.86
CA ASP A 533 -13.05 13.43 8.16
C ASP A 533 -11.77 12.65 8.53
N GLN A 534 -11.73 12.05 9.71
CA GLN A 534 -10.57 11.35 10.28
C GLN A 534 -10.85 9.90 10.67
N GLU A 535 -12.13 9.56 10.81
CA GLU A 535 -12.69 8.30 11.27
C GLU A 535 -13.93 7.97 10.43
N PRO A 536 -13.77 7.73 9.11
CA PRO A 536 -14.91 7.40 8.24
C PRO A 536 -15.64 6.16 8.75
N VAL A 537 -16.96 6.14 8.59
CA VAL A 537 -17.77 4.95 8.84
C VAL A 537 -17.48 3.94 7.73
N THR A 538 -16.98 2.77 8.13
CA THR A 538 -16.51 1.71 7.22
C THR A 538 -17.48 0.53 7.13
N GLY A 539 -18.47 0.47 8.02
CA GLY A 539 -19.53 -0.54 7.99
C GLY A 539 -20.42 -0.49 9.23
N VAL A 540 -21.64 -1.01 9.10
CA VAL A 540 -22.58 -1.20 10.21
C VAL A 540 -23.15 -2.62 10.14
N LEU A 541 -23.17 -3.33 11.26
CA LEU A 541 -23.84 -4.62 11.40
C LEU A 541 -24.97 -4.49 12.43
N ALA A 542 -26.19 -4.90 12.06
CA ALA A 542 -27.29 -5.09 13.00
C ALA A 542 -27.19 -6.49 13.61
N VAL A 543 -27.48 -6.60 14.92
CA VAL A 543 -27.33 -7.83 15.71
C VAL A 543 -28.60 -8.07 16.53
N SER A 544 -29.13 -9.30 16.50
CA SER A 544 -30.34 -9.71 17.20
C SER A 544 -30.20 -11.07 17.89
N GLU A 545 -31.02 -11.31 18.91
CA GLU A 545 -31.06 -12.59 19.65
C GLU A 545 -31.67 -13.75 18.84
N ARG A 546 -32.46 -13.44 17.80
CA ARG A 546 -33.07 -14.47 16.95
C ARG A 546 -32.09 -14.85 15.84
N PRO A 547 -31.71 -16.13 15.70
CA PRO A 547 -31.10 -16.60 14.45
C PRO A 547 -32.05 -16.22 13.33
N GLY A 548 -31.58 -15.51 12.30
CA GLY A 548 -32.43 -15.07 11.20
C GLY A 548 -33.23 -16.25 10.64
N THR A 549 -34.54 -16.28 10.87
CA THR A 549 -35.43 -17.22 10.18
C THR A 549 -35.59 -16.70 8.76
N GLY A 550 -35.27 -17.49 7.75
CA GLY A 550 -35.49 -17.18 6.33
C GLY A 550 -36.98 -17.07 5.95
N GLY A 551 -37.69 -16.09 6.51
CA GLY A 551 -39.11 -15.85 6.28
C GLY A 551 -39.37 -14.36 6.07
N GLY A 552 -40.04 -14.04 4.96
CA GLY A 552 -40.32 -12.69 4.50
C GLY A 552 -41.09 -11.86 5.53
N GLY A 553 -40.39 -10.93 6.17
CA GLY A 553 -41.03 -9.72 6.66
C GLY A 553 -41.35 -8.83 5.48
N ASP A 554 -42.61 -8.39 5.37
CA ASP A 554 -43.02 -7.43 4.34
C ASP A 554 -42.05 -6.23 4.31
N PRO A 555 -41.68 -5.74 3.12
CA PRO A 555 -40.85 -4.55 3.01
C PRO A 555 -41.54 -3.40 3.75
N LEU A 556 -40.87 -2.87 4.78
CA LEU A 556 -41.30 -1.61 5.37
C LEU A 556 -41.33 -0.56 4.25
N PRO A 557 -42.45 0.15 4.05
CA PRO A 557 -42.55 1.14 2.99
C PRO A 557 -41.46 2.20 3.19
N ALA A 558 -40.78 2.52 2.08
CA ALA A 558 -39.77 3.57 2.07
C ALA A 558 -40.37 4.85 2.69
N PRO A 559 -39.68 5.49 3.67
CA PRO A 559 -40.16 6.75 4.22
C PRO A 559 -40.28 7.80 3.09
N PRO A 560 -41.30 8.69 3.14
CA PRO A 560 -41.49 9.71 2.13
C PRO A 560 -40.25 10.58 2.00
N ARG A 561 -39.89 10.91 0.75
CA ARG A 561 -38.75 11.75 0.41
C ARG A 561 -38.81 13.06 1.19
N PRO A 562 -37.82 13.38 2.06
CA PRO A 562 -37.69 14.74 2.57
C PRO A 562 -37.33 15.67 1.41
N GLY A 563 -37.88 16.88 1.42
CA GLY A 563 -37.60 17.92 0.43
C GLY A 563 -36.13 18.38 0.41
N PRO A 564 -35.78 19.28 -0.52
CA PRO A 564 -34.41 19.61 -0.93
C PRO A 564 -33.62 20.48 0.08
N GLU A 565 -33.66 20.17 1.38
CA GLU A 565 -32.91 20.91 2.40
C GLU A 565 -31.75 20.08 3.01
N GLU A 566 -30.53 20.51 2.63
CA GLU A 566 -29.24 20.44 3.35
C GLU A 566 -28.87 19.18 4.16
N HIS A 567 -28.45 18.07 3.53
CA HIS A 567 -27.83 16.93 4.25
C HIS A 567 -26.56 16.41 3.53
N GLY A 568 -25.46 16.22 4.28
CA GLY A 568 -24.10 15.93 3.79
C GLY A 568 -23.87 14.49 3.29
N SER A 569 -22.94 14.31 2.35
CA SER A 569 -22.93 13.16 1.43
C SER A 569 -21.63 12.32 1.42
N PRO A 570 -21.68 11.00 1.06
CA PRO A 570 -20.52 10.08 1.06
C PRO A 570 -19.38 10.43 0.08
N GLY A 571 -19.67 11.16 -1.00
CA GLY A 571 -18.67 11.63 -1.97
C GLY A 571 -17.62 12.59 -1.40
N LEU A 572 -17.81 13.04 -0.16
CA LEU A 572 -16.98 14.03 0.53
C LEU A 572 -15.64 13.49 1.00
N MET A 573 -15.54 12.21 1.39
CA MET A 573 -14.28 11.61 1.85
C MET A 573 -13.45 11.05 0.70
N LEU A 574 -14.07 10.43 -0.31
CA LEU A 574 -13.34 10.10 -1.53
C LEU A 574 -13.03 11.37 -2.33
N GLY A 575 -13.98 12.30 -2.42
CA GLY A 575 -13.79 13.63 -2.97
C GLY A 575 -12.72 14.39 -2.24
N SER A 576 -12.69 14.40 -0.89
CA SER A 576 -11.59 14.98 -0.10
C SER A 576 -10.33 14.13 -0.04
N VAL A 577 -10.32 12.85 -0.43
CA VAL A 577 -9.08 12.06 -0.60
C VAL A 577 -8.51 12.29 -1.99
N LEU A 578 -9.34 12.30 -3.03
CA LEU A 578 -8.98 12.72 -4.39
C LEU A 578 -8.59 14.20 -4.42
N GLU A 579 -9.29 15.03 -3.64
CA GLU A 579 -8.98 16.43 -3.36
C GLU A 579 -7.78 16.50 -2.43
N THR A 580 -7.60 15.82 -1.30
CA THR A 580 -6.35 15.87 -0.50
C THR A 580 -5.13 15.39 -1.30
N VAL A 581 -5.33 14.44 -2.23
CA VAL A 581 -4.34 13.99 -3.20
C VAL A 581 -4.14 15.03 -4.34
N ARG A 582 -5.12 15.90 -4.62
CA ARG A 582 -5.02 17.10 -5.47
C ARG A 582 -4.61 18.40 -4.73
N GLU A 583 -4.92 18.56 -3.44
CA GLU A 583 -4.98 19.76 -2.56
C GLU A 583 -3.71 19.88 -1.72
N ALA A 584 -2.80 18.92 -1.86
CA ALA A 584 -1.37 19.24 -1.95
C ALA A 584 -1.07 20.33 -3.02
N GLY A 585 -2.06 20.74 -3.83
CA GLY A 585 -2.24 22.08 -4.41
C GLY A 585 -3.72 22.53 -4.45
N ALA A 586 -4.17 23.26 -3.42
CA ALA A 586 -5.30 24.23 -3.39
C ALA A 586 -6.80 23.80 -3.58
N GLY A 587 -7.59 23.85 -2.48
CA GLY A 587 -8.80 24.70 -2.30
C GLY A 587 -10.25 24.30 -2.72
N ARG A 588 -10.94 23.45 -1.92
CA ARG A 588 -12.39 23.30 -1.51
C ARG A 588 -13.59 23.59 -2.44
N VAL A 589 -14.49 22.59 -2.64
CA VAL A 589 -15.94 22.71 -3.03
C VAL A 589 -16.88 21.64 -2.37
N ARG A 590 -18.22 21.87 -2.40
CA ARG A 590 -19.39 21.20 -1.70
C ARG A 590 -20.15 20.11 -2.54
N LEU A 591 -21.21 19.49 -1.96
CA LEU A 591 -21.70 18.06 -2.05
C LEU A 591 -23.17 17.75 -2.49
N GLY A 592 -23.47 16.45 -2.78
CA GLY A 592 -24.81 15.77 -2.84
C GLY A 592 -24.78 14.20 -2.76
N ALA A 593 -25.89 13.49 -2.38
CA ALA A 593 -25.99 12.03 -1.98
C ALA A 593 -27.25 11.23 -2.44
N ARG A 594 -27.16 9.86 -2.50
CA ARG A 594 -28.07 8.71 -2.04
C ARG A 594 -28.02 7.48 -3.00
N GLY A 595 -28.23 6.18 -2.65
CA GLY A 595 -28.98 5.46 -1.55
C GLY A 595 -28.80 3.90 -1.47
N ALA A 596 -29.55 3.15 -0.60
CA ALA A 596 -29.22 1.80 -0.07
C ALA A 596 -30.35 0.71 -0.09
N GLY A 597 -30.00 -0.59 -0.09
CA GLY A 597 -30.91 -1.76 0.03
C GLY A 597 -30.51 -2.78 1.12
N THR A 598 -31.31 -3.82 1.39
CA THR A 598 -31.12 -4.77 2.51
C THR A 598 -31.36 -6.24 2.12
N GLY A 599 -30.60 -7.18 2.69
CA GLY A 599 -31.01 -8.58 2.78
C GLY A 599 -30.13 -9.47 3.67
N ALA A 600 -30.64 -10.65 3.98
CA ALA A 600 -30.15 -11.58 5.01
C ALA A 600 -29.24 -12.69 4.46
N LEU A 601 -28.48 -13.31 5.38
CA LEU A 601 -27.41 -14.28 5.11
C LEU A 601 -27.93 -15.72 5.01
N ASP A 602 -27.55 -16.42 3.94
CA ASP A 602 -27.51 -17.89 3.91
C ASP A 602 -26.04 -18.36 3.75
N GLY A 603 -25.55 -19.14 4.72
CA GLY A 603 -24.59 -20.21 4.43
C GLY A 603 -23.08 -20.01 4.62
N ALA A 604 -22.58 -19.05 5.41
CA ALA A 604 -21.15 -18.98 5.74
C ALA A 604 -20.83 -19.76 7.04
N THR A 605 -20.91 -21.09 7.02
CA THR A 605 -20.31 -21.90 8.09
C THR A 605 -18.89 -22.28 7.68
N VAL A 606 -17.89 -21.87 8.46
CA VAL A 606 -16.54 -22.47 8.41
C VAL A 606 -16.62 -23.69 9.35
N PRO A 607 -16.77 -24.92 8.85
CA PRO A 607 -16.85 -26.08 9.73
C PRO A 607 -15.42 -26.46 10.10
N ALA A 608 -15.03 -26.23 11.36
CA ALA A 608 -13.74 -26.69 11.85
C ALA A 608 -13.93 -27.66 13.03
N PRO A 609 -13.21 -28.81 13.05
CA PRO A 609 -13.13 -29.63 14.24
C PRO A 609 -12.49 -28.82 15.38
N GLY A 610 -13.25 -28.54 16.45
CA GLY A 610 -12.79 -27.79 17.62
C GLY A 610 -13.29 -26.33 17.75
N GLY A 611 -14.07 -25.82 16.79
CA GLY A 611 -14.71 -24.50 16.87
C GLY A 611 -13.85 -23.30 16.44
N LEU A 612 -14.43 -22.09 16.46
CA LEU A 612 -13.80 -20.86 15.95
C LEU A 612 -12.63 -20.36 16.80
N GLU A 613 -12.71 -20.52 18.13
CA GLU A 613 -11.74 -19.93 19.05
C GLU A 613 -10.29 -20.42 18.84
N PRO A 614 -10.01 -21.73 18.67
CA PRO A 614 -8.68 -22.20 18.32
C PRO A 614 -8.13 -21.54 17.05
N LEU A 615 -8.95 -21.37 16.00
CA LEU A 615 -8.55 -20.74 14.75
C LEU A 615 -8.11 -19.29 14.97
N LEU A 616 -8.89 -18.50 15.72
CA LEU A 616 -8.54 -17.12 16.06
C LEU A 616 -7.21 -17.03 16.85
N ARG A 617 -6.86 -18.07 17.60
CA ARG A 617 -5.61 -18.14 18.38
C ARG A 617 -4.40 -18.50 17.54
N VAL A 618 -4.52 -19.48 16.64
CA VAL A 618 -3.42 -19.97 15.80
C VAL A 618 -3.15 -19.09 14.58
N ARG A 619 -4.17 -18.38 14.09
CA ARG A 619 -4.05 -17.47 12.94
C ARG A 619 -2.97 -16.42 13.20
N ARG A 620 -1.91 -16.49 12.39
CA ARG A 620 -0.78 -15.54 12.42
C ARG A 620 -0.23 -15.35 11.02
N SER A 621 0.18 -14.12 10.69
CA SER A 621 0.83 -13.83 9.41
C SER A 621 2.19 -14.52 9.34
N VAL A 622 2.41 -15.34 8.32
CA VAL A 622 3.70 -15.99 8.03
C VAL A 622 4.24 -15.52 6.68
N ARG A 623 5.56 -15.65 6.48
CA ARG A 623 6.28 -15.25 5.26
C ARG A 623 7.28 -16.32 4.78
N GLU A 624 7.32 -17.45 5.46
CA GLU A 624 8.23 -18.56 5.17
C GLU A 624 7.37 -19.78 4.86
N TRP A 625 7.69 -20.46 3.76
CA TRP A 625 6.92 -21.58 3.24
C TRP A 625 7.82 -22.80 3.11
N SER A 626 7.27 -23.97 3.37
CA SER A 626 7.87 -25.23 2.99
C SER A 626 7.58 -25.54 1.51
N ASP A 627 8.31 -26.51 0.97
CA ASP A 627 8.07 -27.02 -0.39
C ASP A 627 6.85 -27.96 -0.47
N ARG A 628 6.23 -28.29 0.67
CA ARG A 628 5.08 -29.19 0.72
C ARG A 628 3.89 -28.60 -0.05
N PRO A 629 3.34 -29.31 -1.06
CA PRO A 629 2.18 -28.84 -1.81
C PRO A 629 0.90 -28.85 -0.95
N VAL A 630 -0.12 -28.13 -1.39
CA VAL A 630 -1.47 -28.16 -0.83
C VAL A 630 -2.37 -29.02 -1.73
N SER A 631 -3.28 -29.83 -1.20
CA SER A 631 -4.16 -30.62 -2.08
C SER A 631 -5.08 -29.73 -2.91
N ALA A 632 -5.40 -30.11 -4.16
CA ALA A 632 -6.36 -29.36 -4.99
C ALA A 632 -7.74 -29.22 -4.34
N SER A 633 -8.17 -30.22 -3.56
CA SER A 633 -9.44 -30.18 -2.83
C SER A 633 -9.42 -29.11 -1.73
N ASP A 634 -8.33 -29.06 -0.95
CA ASP A 634 -8.14 -28.04 0.08
C ASP A 634 -8.09 -26.64 -0.54
N ALA A 635 -7.33 -26.48 -1.63
CA ALA A 635 -7.23 -25.22 -2.36
C ALA A 635 -8.59 -24.74 -2.90
N GLY A 636 -9.40 -25.64 -3.47
CA GLY A 636 -10.77 -25.36 -3.89
C GLY A 636 -11.69 -24.99 -2.72
N SER A 637 -11.55 -25.65 -1.57
CA SER A 637 -12.34 -25.35 -0.38
C SER A 637 -12.01 -23.97 0.22
N VAL A 638 -10.73 -23.56 0.18
CA VAL A 638 -10.28 -22.21 0.56
C VAL A 638 -10.92 -21.15 -0.34
N LEU A 639 -10.90 -21.35 -1.67
CA LEU A 639 -11.54 -20.42 -2.60
C LEU A 639 -13.06 -20.35 -2.34
N ARG A 640 -13.71 -21.48 -2.02
CA ARG A 640 -15.14 -21.51 -1.71
C ARG A 640 -15.47 -20.72 -0.44
N ALA A 641 -14.64 -20.89 0.60
CA ALA A 641 -14.75 -20.14 1.84
C ALA A 641 -14.56 -18.63 1.60
N ALA A 642 -13.62 -18.26 0.73
CA ALA A 642 -13.40 -16.85 0.38
C ALA A 642 -14.62 -16.24 -0.32
N ARG A 643 -15.21 -16.93 -1.31
CA ARG A 643 -16.47 -16.49 -1.95
C ARG A 643 -17.60 -16.33 -0.95
N ALA A 644 -17.75 -17.26 -0.01
CA ALA A 644 -18.73 -17.17 1.06
C ALA A 644 -18.48 -15.94 1.97
N GLY A 645 -17.22 -15.65 2.29
CA GLY A 645 -16.83 -14.44 3.03
C GLY A 645 -17.23 -13.15 2.31
N SER A 646 -16.99 -13.06 1.00
CA SER A 646 -17.45 -11.91 0.20
C SER A 646 -18.97 -11.76 0.26
N ARG A 647 -19.70 -12.86 -0.02
CA ARG A 647 -21.17 -12.85 -0.05
C ARG A 647 -21.79 -12.52 1.30
N SER A 648 -21.10 -12.79 2.41
CA SER A 648 -21.57 -12.45 3.74
C SER A 648 -21.66 -10.93 3.99
N LEU A 649 -20.91 -10.12 3.24
CA LEU A 649 -21.02 -8.66 3.28
C LEU A 649 -21.77 -8.08 2.08
N ALA A 650 -21.98 -8.86 1.02
CA ALA A 650 -22.82 -8.48 -0.09
C ALA A 650 -24.31 -8.67 0.27
N GLY A 651 -25.20 -7.92 -0.39
CA GLY A 651 -26.63 -8.21 -0.34
C GLY A 651 -26.95 -9.63 -0.86
N PRO A 652 -28.18 -10.12 -0.65
CA PRO A 652 -28.56 -11.48 -1.01
C PRO A 652 -28.35 -11.75 -2.50
N GLY A 653 -27.60 -12.81 -2.82
CA GLY A 653 -27.48 -13.36 -4.17
C GLY A 653 -26.37 -12.76 -5.06
N GLU A 654 -25.60 -11.77 -4.61
CA GLU A 654 -24.60 -11.10 -5.44
C GLU A 654 -23.16 -11.39 -5.00
N GLU A 655 -22.38 -12.09 -5.84
CA GLU A 655 -20.92 -12.12 -5.74
C GLU A 655 -20.35 -10.98 -6.57
N ARG A 656 -20.05 -9.84 -5.92
CA ARG A 656 -19.49 -8.67 -6.60
C ARG A 656 -17.96 -8.72 -6.66
N VAL A 657 -17.30 -9.06 -5.57
CA VAL A 657 -15.84 -9.25 -5.56
C VAL A 657 -15.48 -10.64 -6.08
N SER A 658 -14.76 -10.68 -7.19
CA SER A 658 -14.25 -11.93 -7.75
C SER A 658 -12.99 -12.37 -7.00
N SER A 659 -12.91 -13.65 -6.65
CA SER A 659 -11.70 -14.25 -6.07
C SER A 659 -11.08 -15.24 -7.06
N VAL A 660 -9.79 -15.05 -7.37
CA VAL A 660 -9.02 -15.94 -8.27
C VAL A 660 -7.90 -16.59 -7.48
N LEU A 661 -7.76 -17.91 -7.63
CA LEU A 661 -6.71 -18.69 -6.99
C LEU A 661 -5.55 -18.89 -7.96
N LEU A 662 -4.36 -18.43 -7.59
CA LEU A 662 -3.11 -18.80 -8.25
C LEU A 662 -2.53 -19.99 -7.49
N ALA A 663 -2.67 -21.18 -8.06
CA ALA A 663 -2.14 -22.41 -7.49
C ALA A 663 -0.77 -22.69 -8.12
N MET A 664 0.30 -22.44 -7.38
CA MET A 664 1.68 -22.65 -7.85
C MET A 664 2.21 -24.03 -7.48
N ARG A 665 1.80 -24.54 -6.32
CA ARG A 665 2.15 -25.88 -5.83
C ARG A 665 0.94 -26.54 -5.18
N ALA A 666 0.00 -27.01 -6.01
CA ALA A 666 -1.16 -27.75 -5.56
C ALA A 666 -1.19 -29.17 -6.17
N GLU A 667 -1.28 -30.19 -5.30
CA GLU A 667 -1.29 -31.59 -5.71
C GLU A 667 -2.57 -31.91 -6.48
N GLY A 668 -2.42 -32.49 -7.67
CA GLY A 668 -3.53 -32.81 -8.56
C GLY A 668 -3.89 -31.69 -9.56
N THR A 669 -3.12 -30.60 -9.60
CA THR A 669 -3.28 -29.50 -10.56
C THR A 669 -1.92 -29.04 -11.11
N GLU A 670 -1.90 -28.58 -12.36
CA GLU A 670 -0.75 -27.86 -12.91
C GLU A 670 -0.65 -26.43 -12.33
N PRO A 671 0.53 -25.79 -12.33
CA PRO A 671 0.64 -24.39 -11.96
C PRO A 671 -0.27 -23.49 -12.83
N GLY A 672 -1.14 -22.70 -12.22
CA GLY A 672 -2.17 -21.98 -12.96
C GLY A 672 -3.00 -20.99 -12.16
N ALA A 673 -3.77 -20.17 -12.88
CA ALA A 673 -4.84 -19.37 -12.33
C ALA A 673 -6.15 -20.16 -12.42
N TYR A 674 -6.94 -20.15 -11.35
CA TYR A 674 -8.11 -20.99 -11.16
C TYR A 674 -9.31 -20.21 -10.61
N THR A 675 -10.50 -20.62 -11.06
CA THR A 675 -11.81 -20.23 -10.53
C THR A 675 -12.51 -21.47 -9.96
N LEU A 676 -13.69 -21.30 -9.35
CA LEU A 676 -14.57 -22.43 -9.02
C LEU A 676 -15.64 -22.60 -10.11
N GLY A 677 -15.70 -23.79 -10.69
CA GLY A 677 -16.80 -24.29 -11.50
C GLY A 677 -17.68 -25.29 -10.72
N GLU A 678 -18.61 -25.96 -11.41
CA GLU A 678 -19.57 -26.90 -10.79
C GLU A 678 -18.90 -28.11 -10.12
N GLY A 679 -17.77 -28.58 -10.67
CA GLY A 679 -17.04 -29.77 -10.20
C GLY A 679 -15.83 -29.49 -9.30
N GLY A 680 -15.52 -28.23 -8.98
CA GLY A 680 -14.32 -27.86 -8.22
C GLY A 680 -13.50 -26.76 -8.89
N LEU A 681 -12.17 -26.89 -8.84
CA LEU A 681 -11.27 -25.91 -9.47
C LEU A 681 -11.31 -26.03 -11.00
N GLU A 682 -11.50 -24.91 -11.68
CA GLU A 682 -11.44 -24.78 -13.13
C GLU A 682 -10.29 -23.85 -13.50
N GLN A 683 -9.39 -24.32 -14.37
CA GLN A 683 -8.21 -23.56 -14.77
C GLN A 683 -8.61 -22.47 -15.77
N ILE A 684 -8.35 -21.21 -15.42
CA ILE A 684 -8.48 -20.06 -16.31
C ILE A 684 -7.34 -20.10 -17.33
N LYS A 685 -6.10 -20.25 -16.85
CA LYS A 685 -4.90 -20.39 -17.69
C LYS A 685 -3.71 -20.98 -16.93
N PRO A 686 -2.75 -21.61 -17.63
CA PRO A 686 -1.49 -22.05 -17.04
C PRO A 686 -0.60 -20.86 -16.65
N LEU A 687 0.25 -21.05 -15.64
CA LEU A 687 1.23 -20.08 -15.18
C LEU A 687 2.64 -20.67 -15.19
N ALA A 688 3.63 -19.86 -15.57
CA ALA A 688 5.04 -20.23 -15.44
C ALA A 688 5.44 -20.29 -13.95
N PRO A 689 6.45 -21.10 -13.56
CA PRO A 689 6.87 -21.23 -12.15
C PRO A 689 7.25 -19.90 -11.49
N ASP A 690 7.74 -18.95 -12.27
CA ASP A 690 8.17 -17.61 -11.86
C ASP A 690 7.11 -16.53 -12.10
N ALA A 691 5.88 -16.87 -12.51
CA ALA A 691 4.84 -15.91 -12.90
C ALA A 691 4.42 -14.94 -11.78
N LEU A 692 4.64 -15.30 -10.51
CA LEU A 692 4.37 -14.40 -9.38
C LEU A 692 5.48 -13.36 -9.18
N THR A 693 6.65 -13.56 -9.78
CA THR A 693 7.77 -12.61 -9.78
C THR A 693 7.32 -11.33 -10.46
N GLY A 694 7.22 -10.26 -9.69
CA GLY A 694 6.75 -8.96 -10.19
C GLY A 694 5.24 -8.78 -10.24
N ALA A 695 4.44 -9.73 -9.73
CA ALA A 695 3.01 -9.54 -9.45
C ALA A 695 2.75 -9.10 -7.99
N VAL A 696 3.68 -9.40 -7.09
CA VAL A 696 3.62 -9.03 -5.68
C VAL A 696 4.83 -8.18 -5.29
N LEU A 697 4.61 -7.22 -4.39
CA LEU A 697 5.64 -6.30 -3.89
C LEU A 697 6.60 -7.00 -2.93
N GLN A 698 6.08 -7.93 -2.12
CA GLN A 698 6.84 -8.71 -1.16
C GLN A 698 7.22 -10.07 -1.78
N PRO A 699 8.50 -10.29 -2.13
CA PRO A 699 8.95 -11.54 -2.78
C PRO A 699 8.65 -12.78 -1.94
N GLU A 700 8.58 -12.64 -0.61
CA GLU A 700 8.29 -13.74 0.30
C GLU A 700 6.92 -14.37 0.02
N TYR A 701 5.94 -13.59 -0.44
CA TYR A 701 4.62 -14.11 -0.80
C TYR A 701 4.59 -14.78 -2.18
N ALA A 702 5.53 -14.46 -3.08
CA ALA A 702 5.66 -15.18 -4.35
C ALA A 702 6.08 -16.65 -4.14
N GLY A 703 6.72 -16.96 -3.01
CA GLY A 703 7.09 -18.32 -2.63
C GLY A 703 5.93 -19.19 -2.14
N ALA A 704 4.73 -18.65 -1.91
CA ALA A 704 3.62 -19.40 -1.34
C ALA A 704 3.07 -20.47 -2.31
N PRO A 705 2.69 -21.67 -1.83
CA PRO A 705 2.01 -22.68 -2.65
C PRO A 705 0.71 -22.16 -3.31
N LEU A 706 -0.07 -21.37 -2.57
CA LEU A 706 -1.34 -20.79 -3.00
C LEU A 706 -1.32 -19.28 -2.79
N LEU A 707 -1.79 -18.54 -3.79
CA LEU A 707 -2.06 -17.10 -3.70
C LEU A 707 -3.50 -16.83 -4.11
N LEU A 708 -4.31 -16.25 -3.23
CA LEU A 708 -5.68 -15.84 -3.55
C LEU A 708 -5.74 -14.32 -3.76
N LEU A 709 -6.24 -13.88 -4.91
CA LEU A 709 -6.39 -12.48 -5.25
C LEU A 709 -7.87 -12.06 -5.23
N ALA A 710 -8.17 -10.94 -4.57
CA ALA A 710 -9.49 -10.31 -4.60
C ALA A 710 -9.53 -9.18 -5.65
N LEU A 711 -10.46 -9.29 -6.61
CA LEU A 711 -10.62 -8.41 -7.75
C LEU A 711 -11.92 -7.61 -7.65
N LEU A 712 -11.83 -6.29 -7.80
CA LEU A 712 -12.95 -5.36 -7.70
C LEU A 712 -13.50 -5.02 -9.08
N PRO A 713 -14.82 -5.15 -9.31
CA PRO A 713 -15.46 -4.70 -10.54
C PRO A 713 -15.65 -3.18 -10.50
N LEU A 714 -14.65 -2.43 -10.97
CA LEU A 714 -14.66 -0.95 -10.85
C LEU A 714 -15.45 -0.26 -11.96
N SER A 715 -15.92 -0.99 -12.98
CA SER A 715 -16.56 -0.43 -14.16
C SER A 715 -18.07 -0.67 -14.24
N SER A 716 -18.76 -0.99 -13.15
CA SER A 716 -20.18 -1.41 -13.20
C SER A 716 -21.18 -0.34 -12.79
N GLU A 717 -20.77 0.69 -12.04
CA GLU A 717 -21.67 1.67 -11.41
C GLU A 717 -21.43 3.10 -11.87
N SER A 718 -22.47 3.94 -11.83
CA SER A 718 -22.42 5.36 -12.19
C SER A 718 -22.96 6.26 -11.06
N GLY A 719 -22.42 7.48 -10.93
CA GLY A 719 -22.89 8.46 -9.95
C GLY A 719 -22.34 8.25 -8.54
N ASP A 720 -22.92 8.92 -7.53
CA ASP A 720 -22.43 8.89 -6.15
C ASP A 720 -22.52 7.52 -5.47
N ASP A 721 -23.39 6.64 -5.98
CA ASP A 721 -23.46 5.24 -5.57
C ASP A 721 -22.17 4.48 -5.91
N ALA A 722 -21.42 4.87 -6.94
CA ALA A 722 -20.16 4.20 -7.31
C ALA A 722 -19.08 4.33 -6.21
N VAL A 723 -19.03 5.48 -5.53
CA VAL A 723 -18.09 5.74 -4.44
C VAL A 723 -18.44 4.91 -3.19
N HIS A 724 -19.74 4.86 -2.88
CA HIS A 724 -20.27 4.05 -1.79
C HIS A 724 -20.09 2.56 -2.07
N THR A 725 -20.34 2.12 -3.29
CA THR A 725 -20.11 0.74 -3.72
C THR A 725 -18.63 0.37 -3.63
N TYR A 726 -17.73 1.25 -4.06
CA TYR A 726 -16.28 1.00 -3.96
C TYR A 726 -15.83 0.70 -2.52
N ARG A 727 -16.32 1.45 -1.51
CA ARG A 727 -15.97 1.15 -0.10
C ARG A 727 -16.52 -0.20 0.39
N HIS A 728 -17.68 -0.62 -0.11
CA HIS A 728 -18.23 -1.94 0.19
C HIS A 728 -17.42 -3.04 -0.46
N LEU A 729 -17.05 -2.88 -1.73
CA LEU A 729 -16.19 -3.81 -2.46
C LEU A 729 -14.84 -4.00 -1.77
N LEU A 730 -14.24 -2.94 -1.21
CA LEU A 730 -13.04 -3.07 -0.37
C LEU A 730 -13.30 -3.89 0.90
N GLY A 731 -14.42 -3.67 1.57
CA GLY A 731 -14.85 -4.47 2.72
C GLY A 731 -15.07 -5.94 2.38
N GLU A 732 -15.78 -6.22 1.29
CA GLU A 732 -16.01 -7.56 0.76
C GLU A 732 -14.71 -8.27 0.40
N ALA A 733 -13.75 -7.57 -0.20
CA ALA A 733 -12.42 -8.12 -0.47
C ALA A 733 -11.68 -8.52 0.82
N GLY A 734 -11.74 -7.68 1.85
CA GLY A 734 -11.19 -7.99 3.18
C GLY A 734 -11.86 -9.21 3.82
N ALA A 735 -13.19 -9.28 3.79
CA ALA A 735 -13.97 -10.40 4.31
C ALA A 735 -13.72 -11.70 3.55
N SER A 736 -13.64 -11.63 2.22
CA SER A 736 -13.35 -12.76 1.34
C SER A 736 -12.04 -13.42 1.75
N LEU A 737 -10.94 -12.67 1.73
CA LEU A 737 -9.64 -13.25 2.03
C LEU A 737 -9.51 -13.66 3.50
N TYR A 738 -10.17 -12.97 4.43
CA TYR A 738 -10.14 -13.38 5.84
C TYR A 738 -10.82 -14.73 6.08
N THR A 739 -11.99 -14.95 5.49
CA THR A 739 -12.71 -16.22 5.61
C THR A 739 -11.94 -17.35 4.94
N GLY A 740 -11.34 -17.11 3.76
CA GLY A 740 -10.43 -18.05 3.12
C GLY A 740 -9.21 -18.38 3.99
N TRP A 741 -8.64 -17.39 4.70
CA TRP A 741 -7.51 -17.61 5.59
C TRP A 741 -7.88 -18.43 6.83
N LEU A 742 -9.00 -18.14 7.49
CA LEU A 742 -9.47 -18.95 8.62
C LEU A 742 -9.77 -20.38 8.21
N HIS A 743 -10.37 -20.58 7.04
CA HIS A 743 -10.59 -21.91 6.48
C HIS A 743 -9.27 -22.63 6.21
N GLY A 744 -8.28 -21.95 5.62
CA GLY A 744 -6.93 -22.50 5.47
C GLY A 744 -6.31 -22.91 6.81
N CYS A 745 -6.50 -22.11 7.88
CA CYS A 745 -6.03 -22.48 9.23
C CYS A 745 -6.71 -23.75 9.75
N ALA A 746 -7.99 -23.97 9.45
CA ALA A 746 -8.71 -25.19 9.81
C ALA A 746 -8.16 -26.44 9.10
N LEU A 747 -7.53 -26.26 7.94
CA LEU A 747 -6.84 -27.30 7.16
C LEU A 747 -5.35 -27.45 7.56
N GLY A 748 -4.89 -26.75 8.61
CA GLY A 748 -3.49 -26.79 9.04
C GLY A 748 -2.54 -25.98 8.14
N LEU A 749 -3.07 -25.08 7.31
CA LEU A 749 -2.27 -24.10 6.57
C LEU A 749 -1.98 -22.87 7.43
N ALA A 750 -0.85 -22.24 7.19
CA ALA A 750 -0.58 -20.90 7.67
C ALA A 750 -0.66 -19.92 6.49
N GLY A 751 -0.84 -18.65 6.78
CA GLY A 751 -1.01 -17.66 5.72
C GLY A 751 -0.80 -16.22 6.17
N GLY A 752 -1.02 -15.29 5.25
CA GLY A 752 -1.00 -13.86 5.53
C GLY A 752 -1.68 -13.07 4.42
N ILE A 753 -2.57 -12.14 4.82
CA ILE A 753 -3.12 -11.14 3.91
C ILE A 753 -2.09 -10.03 3.69
N PHE A 754 -1.98 -9.55 2.45
CA PHE A 754 -1.10 -8.46 2.08
C PHE A 754 -1.73 -7.55 1.00
N ALA A 755 -1.40 -6.27 1.05
CA ALA A 755 -1.91 -5.26 0.12
C ALA A 755 -0.95 -4.94 -1.04
N GLY A 756 0.28 -5.44 -0.99
CA GLY A 756 1.32 -5.24 -2.01
C GLY A 756 1.08 -6.04 -3.29
N VAL A 757 -0.11 -5.90 -3.87
CA VAL A 757 -0.50 -6.51 -5.15
C VAL A 757 -0.25 -5.49 -6.25
N LEU A 758 0.47 -5.88 -7.30
CA LEU A 758 0.79 -5.01 -8.44
C LEU A 758 -0.34 -5.13 -9.48
N PRO A 759 -1.21 -4.10 -9.65
CA PRO A 759 -2.51 -4.29 -10.31
C PRO A 759 -2.40 -4.74 -11.78
N THR A 760 -1.50 -4.15 -12.56
CA THR A 760 -1.34 -4.45 -13.99
C THR A 760 -0.92 -5.91 -14.22
N PHE A 761 0.14 -6.35 -13.54
CA PHE A 761 0.67 -7.71 -13.66
C PHE A 761 -0.30 -8.73 -13.07
N SER A 762 -0.86 -8.44 -11.90
CA SER A 762 -1.78 -9.36 -11.22
C SER A 762 -3.10 -9.53 -11.98
N ALA A 763 -3.61 -8.47 -12.63
CA ALA A 763 -4.80 -8.57 -13.46
C ALA A 763 -4.53 -9.45 -14.67
N ALA A 764 -3.36 -9.29 -15.31
CA ALA A 764 -2.95 -10.15 -16.40
C ALA A 764 -2.89 -11.63 -15.97
N LEU A 765 -2.39 -11.96 -14.78
CA LEU A 765 -2.39 -13.35 -14.26
C LEU A 765 -3.80 -13.95 -14.12
N CYS A 766 -4.81 -13.11 -13.87
CA CYS A 766 -6.21 -13.52 -13.70
C CYS A 766 -7.04 -13.49 -14.98
N ASP A 767 -6.43 -13.22 -16.14
CA ASP A 767 -7.13 -12.93 -17.41
C ASP A 767 -8.14 -11.77 -17.28
N ALA A 768 -7.82 -10.82 -16.40
CA ALA A 768 -8.63 -9.65 -16.10
C ALA A 768 -8.05 -8.40 -16.76
N HIS A 769 -8.92 -7.53 -17.24
CA HIS A 769 -8.52 -6.19 -17.70
C HIS A 769 -8.49 -5.21 -16.51
N PRO A 770 -7.40 -4.45 -16.28
CA PRO A 770 -7.26 -3.55 -15.13
C PRO A 770 -8.35 -2.47 -15.00
N GLY A 771 -8.92 -2.05 -16.13
CA GLY A 771 -10.05 -1.11 -16.16
C GLY A 771 -11.42 -1.71 -15.85
N ARG A 772 -11.54 -3.04 -15.75
CA ARG A 772 -12.79 -3.75 -15.45
C ARG A 772 -12.76 -4.42 -14.09
N ALA A 773 -11.73 -5.24 -13.85
CA ALA A 773 -11.57 -6.04 -12.63
C ALA A 773 -10.17 -5.83 -12.06
N ARG A 774 -10.08 -5.16 -10.92
CA ARG A 774 -8.81 -4.70 -10.37
C ARG A 774 -8.41 -5.49 -9.12
N PRO A 775 -7.26 -6.17 -9.14
CA PRO A 775 -6.72 -6.81 -7.93
C PRO A 775 -6.33 -5.77 -6.88
N VAL A 776 -6.82 -5.91 -5.65
CA VAL A 776 -6.51 -4.97 -4.55
C VAL A 776 -5.99 -5.62 -3.27
N LEU A 777 -6.09 -6.93 -3.14
CA LEU A 777 -5.68 -7.63 -1.93
C LEU A 777 -5.28 -9.06 -2.28
N GLY A 778 -4.25 -9.55 -1.61
CA GLY A 778 -3.74 -10.91 -1.76
C GLY A 778 -3.75 -11.66 -0.43
N LEU A 779 -3.91 -12.97 -0.51
CA LEU A 779 -3.74 -13.92 0.59
C LEU A 779 -2.75 -14.99 0.15
N ALA A 780 -1.62 -15.08 0.83
CA ALA A 780 -0.67 -16.18 0.66
C ALA A 780 -1.00 -17.30 1.65
N LEU A 781 -1.00 -18.55 1.19
CA LEU A 781 -1.29 -19.74 2.01
C LEU A 781 -0.34 -20.89 1.68
N GLY A 782 0.04 -21.64 2.71
CA GLY A 782 0.85 -22.84 2.58
C GLY A 782 1.23 -23.45 3.91
N HIS A 783 2.00 -24.53 3.84
CA HIS A 783 2.62 -25.12 5.02
C HIS A 783 3.91 -24.39 5.37
N THR A 784 4.13 -24.12 6.65
CA THR A 784 5.38 -23.53 7.14
C THR A 784 6.45 -24.62 7.36
N GLN A 785 7.72 -24.26 7.26
CA GLN A 785 8.79 -25.11 7.78
C GLN A 785 8.56 -25.32 9.28
N ASP A 786 8.57 -26.57 9.75
CA ASP A 786 8.49 -26.85 11.19
C ASP A 786 9.68 -26.15 11.86
N ARG A 787 9.39 -25.29 12.85
CA ARG A 787 10.42 -24.63 13.69
C ARG A 787 10.55 -25.34 15.01
#